data_AF-A0A7Y2V0A5-F1
#
_entry.id   AF-A0A7Y2V0A5-F1
#
_cell.length_a   1.000
_cell.length_b   1.000
_cell.length_c   1.000
_cell.angle_alpha   90.00
_cell.angle_beta   90.00
_cell.angle_gamma   90.00
#
_symmetry.space_group_name_H-M   'P 1'
#
loop_
_entity.id
_entity.type
_entity.pdbx_description
1 polymer ?
#
loop_
_entity_poly.entity_id
_entity_poly.type
_entity_poly.pdbx_seq_one_letter_code
_entity_poly.pdbx_strand_id
1 'polypeptide(L)'
;MKTCIKSCFLLFVTMLFFASCQDEAVEIINPDDQEAIVANSLLSNLMLRTSANAVSNDNILDNSSCFSVELPVTVIVGNITITIENEDGFDELEELLENFEDEVPDFVFPITIISADYTETMIENYDQLEALLDNCLDDDDVIECVDFVYPISFSVLNTEFVIIDTISIGSNEALYEFLDDLDDDNNNLVALNFPVDLAYASGETITVNSNTELSDAISAIDDDCDDDDCENCDVNEIKSSLKECVWEIDDEFNDFDDLYIDFYEDLSLKITGQDLQEPITGNWTVTQDDNGTYVVLSDLSGLEEDLEGEWLITECDDDELYITLNGLNLELDKDCNEAECNIEEVKDYLQTCIWNAVDVAGNEQLVDYDLDFQEEGVLVVTVPGAEPIIGTWSVVSLTEGIFLNIEGVNGPNIQAVNGYWKLYECDVDRLKFTNDNMYIILEQDCDANNPFECFDEQISTSLESCDYYGDGVAIFNIYEALPDCFGNNSISVGFYLSLEGAENQTNPLPNSTSFENTTSPQTVYIRITLLDNPDEFEIYPVDLITEDCTTPCSEEDVNTYLMDCIWNIVSFNGDDNLIAYDFDFNPDGNLFITNTSTNISEEANWLVFPSATTGQLILGFTNIDDNDLSDIFGNMGLISCDVDRLEFKKFGESSVVVMEQNCN
;
A
#
# COMPACT_ATOMS: atom_id res chain seq x y z
N MET A 1 -23.70 -39.52 -113.36
CA MET A 1 -24.12 -39.77 -111.96
C MET A 1 -23.01 -40.26 -111.02
N LYS A 2 -21.89 -40.83 -111.51
CA LYS A 2 -20.79 -41.34 -110.64
C LYS A 2 -19.77 -40.27 -110.16
N THR A 3 -19.68 -39.11 -110.80
CA THR A 3 -18.69 -38.06 -110.47
C THR A 3 -19.20 -37.01 -109.48
N CYS A 4 -20.52 -36.78 -109.40
CA CYS A 4 -21.11 -35.81 -108.48
C CYS A 4 -21.13 -36.31 -107.02
N ILE A 5 -21.28 -37.63 -106.84
CA ILE A 5 -21.28 -38.29 -105.52
C ILE A 5 -19.88 -38.27 -104.86
N LYS A 6 -18.80 -38.34 -105.64
CA LYS A 6 -17.42 -38.29 -105.10
C LYS A 6 -17.02 -36.87 -104.64
N SER A 7 -17.45 -35.82 -105.33
CA SER A 7 -17.21 -34.44 -104.87
C SER A 7 -18.07 -34.08 -103.65
N CYS A 8 -19.33 -34.51 -103.57
CA CYS A 8 -20.13 -34.30 -102.36
C CYS A 8 -19.59 -35.06 -101.15
N PHE A 9 -19.07 -36.28 -101.34
CA PHE A 9 -18.49 -37.06 -100.24
C PHE A 9 -17.17 -36.46 -99.75
N LEU A 10 -16.34 -35.91 -100.64
CA LEU A 10 -15.09 -35.26 -100.25
C LEU A 10 -15.33 -33.93 -99.50
N LEU A 11 -16.36 -33.17 -99.90
CA LEU A 11 -16.77 -31.93 -99.22
C LEU A 11 -17.41 -32.19 -97.84
N PHE A 12 -18.16 -33.29 -97.71
CA PHE A 12 -18.76 -33.70 -96.44
C PHE A 12 -17.70 -34.23 -95.44
N VAL A 13 -16.67 -34.93 -95.94
CA VAL A 13 -15.55 -35.43 -95.12
C VAL A 13 -14.57 -34.32 -94.72
N THR A 14 -14.41 -33.26 -95.52
CA THR A 14 -13.60 -32.08 -95.10
C THR A 14 -14.34 -31.16 -94.13
N MET A 15 -15.68 -31.15 -94.15
CA MET A 15 -16.49 -30.41 -93.17
C MET A 15 -16.52 -31.09 -91.79
N LEU A 16 -16.20 -32.39 -91.73
CA LEU A 16 -16.08 -33.17 -90.49
C LEU A 16 -14.76 -32.93 -89.71
N PHE A 17 -13.80 -32.20 -90.27
CA PHE A 17 -12.53 -31.86 -89.58
C PHE A 17 -12.52 -30.47 -88.92
N PHE A 18 -13.62 -29.72 -88.98
CA PHE A 18 -13.74 -28.41 -88.31
C PHE A 18 -14.75 -28.39 -87.16
N ALA A 19 -15.30 -29.54 -86.77
CA ALA A 19 -16.06 -29.70 -85.53
C ALA A 19 -15.16 -30.30 -84.45
N SER A 20 -14.04 -29.63 -84.17
CA SER A 20 -13.38 -29.76 -82.87
C SER A 20 -13.90 -28.59 -82.04
N CYS A 21 -15.07 -28.75 -81.44
CA CYS A 21 -15.32 -28.06 -80.19
C CYS A 21 -14.37 -28.72 -79.20
N GLN A 22 -13.22 -28.09 -78.98
CA GLN A 22 -12.44 -28.41 -77.80
C GLN A 22 -13.32 -27.89 -76.66
N ASP A 23 -14.05 -28.79 -75.99
CA ASP A 23 -14.48 -28.52 -74.63
C ASP A 23 -13.18 -28.50 -73.83
N GLU A 24 -12.52 -27.34 -73.77
CA GLU A 24 -11.65 -27.03 -72.65
C GLU A 24 -12.58 -26.92 -71.44
N ALA A 25 -12.87 -28.07 -70.84
CA ALA A 25 -13.16 -28.08 -69.43
C ALA A 25 -11.88 -27.54 -68.78
N VAL A 26 -11.92 -26.29 -68.34
CA VAL A 26 -10.99 -25.83 -67.32
C VAL A 26 -11.34 -26.67 -66.11
N GLU A 27 -10.58 -27.75 -65.89
CA GLU A 27 -10.59 -28.41 -64.59
C GLU A 27 -10.03 -27.36 -63.64
N ILE A 28 -10.94 -26.74 -62.88
CA ILE A 28 -10.57 -25.95 -61.72
C ILE A 28 -10.00 -26.99 -60.75
N ILE A 29 -8.67 -27.11 -60.74
CA ILE A 29 -7.99 -27.69 -59.60
C ILE A 29 -8.14 -26.62 -58.54
N ASN A 30 -9.14 -26.79 -57.67
CA ASN A 30 -9.18 -25.97 -56.47
C ASN A 30 -7.82 -26.14 -55.80
N PRO A 31 -7.16 -25.05 -55.36
CA PRO A 31 -6.03 -25.17 -54.45
C PRO A 31 -6.41 -26.16 -53.35
N ASP A 32 -5.47 -27.02 -52.96
CA ASP A 32 -5.68 -27.90 -51.81
C ASP A 32 -6.07 -27.01 -50.61
N ASP A 33 -6.78 -27.56 -49.62
CA ASP A 33 -7.16 -26.82 -48.41
C ASP A 33 -5.90 -26.29 -47.66
N GLN A 34 -4.71 -26.75 -48.04
CA GLN A 34 -3.39 -26.31 -47.57
C GLN A 34 -2.81 -25.09 -48.33
N GLU A 35 -3.32 -24.75 -49.52
CA GLU A 35 -2.77 -23.67 -50.37
C GLU A 35 -3.66 -22.41 -50.39
N ALA A 36 -4.95 -22.52 -50.06
CA ALA A 36 -5.87 -21.39 -50.00
C ALA A 36 -5.81 -20.66 -48.66
N ILE A 37 -5.84 -19.32 -48.69
CA ILE A 37 -6.11 -18.49 -47.51
C ILE A 37 -7.64 -18.41 -47.38
N VAL A 38 -8.16 -18.99 -46.31
CA VAL A 38 -9.60 -19.00 -46.01
C VAL A 38 -9.84 -17.96 -44.91
N ALA A 39 -10.87 -17.15 -45.09
CA ALA A 39 -11.25 -16.16 -44.08
C ALA A 39 -11.57 -16.84 -42.72
N ASN A 40 -11.22 -16.19 -41.61
CA ASN A 40 -11.30 -16.73 -40.26
C ASN A 40 -10.57 -18.09 -40.04
N SER A 41 -9.58 -18.42 -40.88
CA SER A 41 -8.68 -19.53 -40.61
C SER A 41 -7.60 -19.12 -39.61
N LEU A 42 -6.94 -20.10 -38.99
CA LEU A 42 -5.80 -19.83 -38.11
C LEU A 42 -4.76 -18.94 -38.80
N LEU A 43 -4.36 -19.30 -40.03
CA LEU A 43 -3.37 -18.53 -40.78
C LEU A 43 -3.88 -17.13 -41.16
N SER A 44 -5.13 -16.96 -41.60
CA SER A 44 -5.64 -15.63 -41.92
C SER A 44 -5.68 -14.72 -40.69
N ASN A 45 -6.03 -15.28 -39.53
CA ASN A 45 -6.06 -14.53 -38.28
C ASN A 45 -4.64 -14.17 -37.82
N LEU A 46 -3.69 -15.11 -37.85
CA LEU A 46 -2.28 -14.82 -37.57
C LEU A 46 -1.75 -13.71 -38.48
N MET A 47 -1.99 -13.82 -39.79
CA MET A 47 -1.57 -12.78 -40.74
C MET A 47 -2.25 -11.43 -40.47
N LEU A 48 -3.50 -11.42 -40.02
CA LEU A 48 -4.25 -10.22 -39.70
C LEU A 48 -3.66 -9.55 -38.46
N ARG A 49 -3.46 -10.31 -37.36
CA ARG A 49 -2.83 -9.86 -36.11
C ARG A 49 -1.40 -9.33 -36.32
N THR A 50 -0.57 -10.05 -37.08
CA THR A 50 0.79 -9.63 -37.47
C THR A 50 0.81 -8.37 -38.36
N SER A 51 -0.29 -8.07 -39.06
CA SER A 51 -0.39 -6.89 -39.93
C SER A 51 -1.18 -5.74 -39.31
N ALA A 52 -1.63 -5.89 -38.06
CA ALA A 52 -2.37 -4.85 -37.38
C ALA A 52 -1.46 -3.64 -37.09
N ASN A 53 -2.08 -2.49 -36.79
CA ASN A 53 -1.34 -1.34 -36.34
C ASN A 53 -0.70 -1.66 -34.98
N ALA A 54 0.62 -1.50 -34.87
CA ALA A 54 1.31 -1.63 -33.59
C ALA A 54 0.91 -0.45 -32.71
N VAL A 55 0.29 -0.75 -31.58
CA VAL A 55 -0.37 0.21 -30.70
C VAL A 55 0.37 0.42 -29.40
N SER A 56 1.32 -0.46 -29.05
CA SER A 56 2.14 -0.31 -27.83
C SER A 56 3.41 0.54 -28.05
N ASN A 57 3.86 0.69 -29.31
CA ASN A 57 5.14 1.30 -29.67
C ASN A 57 5.31 2.74 -29.17
N ASP A 58 4.21 3.44 -28.89
CA ASP A 58 4.22 4.81 -28.39
C ASP A 58 3.65 4.93 -26.98
N ASN A 59 3.65 3.85 -26.18
CA ASN A 59 3.27 3.84 -24.77
C ASN A 59 4.01 4.91 -23.94
N ILE A 60 5.19 5.35 -24.37
CA ILE A 60 5.88 6.49 -23.76
C ILE A 60 5.06 7.80 -23.78
N LEU A 61 4.08 7.92 -24.67
CA LEU A 61 3.22 9.10 -24.81
C LEU A 61 1.99 9.05 -23.90
N ASP A 62 1.33 7.89 -23.78
CA ASP A 62 0.01 7.76 -23.15
C ASP A 62 -0.14 6.57 -22.17
N ASN A 63 0.91 5.76 -22.04
CA ASN A 63 0.96 4.57 -21.19
C ASN A 63 -0.17 3.58 -21.47
N SER A 64 -0.49 3.35 -22.76
CA SER A 64 -1.60 2.47 -23.15
C SER A 64 -1.40 1.75 -24.48
N SER A 65 -1.47 0.41 -24.43
CA SER A 65 -1.43 -0.45 -25.63
C SER A 65 -2.77 -0.54 -26.39
N CYS A 66 -3.72 0.40 -26.18
CA CYS A 66 -5.05 0.31 -26.81
C CYS A 66 -5.16 0.99 -28.18
N PHE A 67 -4.28 1.94 -28.45
CA PHE A 67 -4.22 2.69 -29.70
C PHE A 67 -2.85 3.37 -29.74
N SER A 68 -2.38 3.69 -30.94
CA SER A 68 -1.24 4.59 -31.08
C SER A 68 -1.69 6.00 -31.45
N VAL A 69 -0.84 6.97 -31.16
CA VAL A 69 -1.04 8.40 -31.44
C VAL A 69 -0.44 8.76 -32.79
N GLU A 70 -1.25 9.37 -33.66
CA GLU A 70 -0.79 9.83 -34.97
C GLU A 70 0.26 10.95 -34.82
N LEU A 71 1.48 10.69 -35.32
CA LEU A 71 2.54 11.70 -35.39
C LEU A 71 2.35 12.65 -36.60
N PRO A 72 2.62 13.96 -36.48
CA PRO A 72 3.28 14.60 -35.34
C PRO A 72 2.33 14.96 -34.19
N VAL A 73 2.77 14.73 -32.95
CA VAL A 73 2.05 15.12 -31.73
C VAL A 73 2.87 16.13 -30.91
N THR A 74 2.19 16.97 -30.13
CA THR A 74 2.85 17.91 -29.21
C THR A 74 2.47 17.58 -27.78
N VAL A 75 3.48 17.39 -26.93
CA VAL A 75 3.33 17.10 -25.50
C VAL A 75 4.05 18.14 -24.65
N ILE A 76 3.65 18.24 -23.40
CA ILE A 76 4.23 19.11 -22.38
C ILE A 76 4.72 18.23 -21.24
N VAL A 77 5.99 18.34 -20.88
CA VAL A 77 6.57 17.67 -19.69
C VAL A 77 7.04 18.77 -18.75
N GLY A 78 6.40 18.87 -17.56
CA GLY A 78 6.61 19.96 -16.61
C GLY A 78 6.36 21.37 -17.20
N ASN A 79 7.42 22.01 -17.72
CA ASN A 79 7.33 23.33 -18.38
C ASN A 79 7.91 23.38 -19.80
N ILE A 80 8.32 22.23 -20.33
CA ILE A 80 8.93 22.10 -21.65
C ILE A 80 7.86 21.58 -22.61
N THR A 81 7.75 22.20 -23.78
CA THR A 81 6.87 21.76 -24.86
C THR A 81 7.70 21.21 -25.99
N ILE A 82 7.44 19.96 -26.37
CA ILE A 82 8.12 19.23 -27.44
C ILE A 82 7.11 18.76 -28.48
N THR A 83 7.50 18.76 -29.75
CA THR A 83 6.71 18.18 -30.85
C THR A 83 7.47 16.97 -31.37
N ILE A 84 6.86 15.80 -31.24
CA ILE A 84 7.36 14.52 -31.74
C ILE A 84 6.92 14.40 -33.19
N GLU A 85 7.87 14.44 -34.13
CA GLU A 85 7.57 14.46 -35.57
C GLU A 85 7.55 13.06 -36.21
N ASN A 86 8.16 12.09 -35.54
CA ASN A 86 8.32 10.68 -35.92
C ASN A 86 8.89 9.91 -34.71
N GLU A 87 8.99 8.58 -34.85
CA GLU A 87 9.48 7.66 -33.80
C GLU A 87 10.88 8.01 -33.27
N ASP A 88 11.79 8.55 -34.08
CA ASP A 88 13.11 9.01 -33.59
C ASP A 88 12.99 10.11 -32.49
N GLY A 89 11.82 10.74 -32.36
CA GLY A 89 11.54 11.71 -31.31
C GLY A 89 11.22 11.10 -29.95
N PHE A 90 10.96 9.79 -29.87
CA PHE A 90 10.69 9.11 -28.59
C PHE A 90 11.92 9.11 -27.69
N ASP A 91 13.12 8.88 -28.23
CA ASP A 91 14.39 9.01 -27.47
C ASP A 91 14.54 10.40 -26.82
N GLU A 92 14.13 11.48 -27.51
CA GLU A 92 14.20 12.85 -26.97
C GLU A 92 13.16 13.08 -25.87
N LEU A 93 12.01 12.41 -25.95
CA LEU A 93 11.00 12.44 -24.90
C LEU A 93 11.43 11.63 -23.68
N GLU A 94 12.03 10.46 -23.88
CA GLU A 94 12.55 9.60 -22.82
C GLU A 94 13.65 10.31 -22.01
N GLU A 95 14.66 10.85 -22.70
CA GLU A 95 15.71 11.67 -22.05
C GLU A 95 15.09 12.86 -21.30
N LEU A 96 13.97 13.41 -21.77
CA LEU A 96 13.28 14.51 -21.10
C LEU A 96 12.56 14.02 -19.83
N LEU A 97 11.87 12.88 -19.88
CA LEU A 97 11.16 12.29 -18.74
C LEU A 97 12.12 11.86 -17.63
N GLU A 98 13.29 11.28 -17.96
CA GLU A 98 14.34 10.97 -16.98
C GLU A 98 14.80 12.19 -16.15
N ASN A 99 14.70 13.40 -16.70
CA ASN A 99 15.08 14.63 -16.01
C ASN A 99 13.97 15.22 -15.12
N PHE A 100 12.76 14.66 -15.18
CA PHE A 100 11.57 15.07 -14.44
C PHE A 100 10.88 13.84 -13.84
N GLU A 101 11.49 13.27 -12.79
CA GLU A 101 10.93 12.16 -12.01
C GLU A 101 9.45 12.41 -11.67
N ASP A 102 8.61 11.40 -11.89
CA ASP A 102 7.14 11.37 -11.67
C ASP A 102 6.26 12.25 -12.58
N GLU A 103 6.78 12.86 -13.65
CA GLU A 103 5.97 13.62 -14.61
C GLU A 103 5.60 12.77 -15.83
N VAL A 104 4.34 12.81 -16.26
CA VAL A 104 3.86 12.17 -17.49
C VAL A 104 3.63 13.20 -18.61
N PRO A 105 3.71 12.84 -19.90
CA PRO A 105 3.48 13.78 -20.99
C PRO A 105 2.03 14.30 -21.08
N ASP A 106 1.85 15.62 -21.00
CA ASP A 106 0.55 16.27 -21.19
C ASP A 106 0.31 16.60 -22.68
N PHE A 107 -0.69 15.99 -23.32
CA PHE A 107 -1.03 16.25 -24.72
C PHE A 107 -1.58 17.67 -24.98
N VAL A 108 -1.13 18.27 -26.09
CA VAL A 108 -1.75 19.47 -26.66
C VAL A 108 -2.83 19.08 -27.67
N PHE A 109 -4.07 19.07 -27.19
CA PHE A 109 -5.24 18.71 -28.01
C PHE A 109 -5.58 19.73 -29.12
N PRO A 110 -6.22 19.27 -30.23
CA PRO A 110 -6.65 17.90 -30.48
C PRO A 110 -5.51 16.98 -30.96
N ILE A 111 -5.63 15.70 -30.66
CA ILE A 111 -4.76 14.61 -31.17
C ILE A 111 -5.60 13.65 -32.02
N THR A 112 -4.96 12.86 -32.87
CA THR A 112 -5.59 11.71 -33.55
C THR A 112 -4.98 10.44 -32.96
N ILE A 113 -5.81 9.45 -32.68
CA ILE A 113 -5.38 8.10 -32.31
C ILE A 113 -5.74 7.13 -33.44
N ILE A 114 -5.00 6.03 -33.54
CA ILE A 114 -5.13 4.99 -34.54
C ILE A 114 -5.27 3.66 -33.80
N SER A 115 -6.43 3.01 -33.95
CA SER A 115 -6.68 1.68 -33.36
C SER A 115 -5.92 0.58 -34.11
N ALA A 116 -5.85 -0.63 -33.54
CA ALA A 116 -5.23 -1.81 -34.15
C ALA A 116 -5.75 -2.12 -35.57
N ASP A 117 -7.03 -1.79 -35.83
CA ASP A 117 -7.70 -1.95 -37.12
C ASP A 117 -7.47 -0.79 -38.11
N TYR A 118 -6.51 0.10 -37.83
CA TYR A 118 -6.22 1.33 -38.57
C TYR A 118 -7.36 2.38 -38.55
N THR A 119 -8.38 2.23 -37.71
CA THR A 119 -9.41 3.25 -37.55
C THR A 119 -8.84 4.50 -36.87
N GLU A 120 -8.86 5.63 -37.58
CA GLU A 120 -8.47 6.93 -37.04
C GLU A 120 -9.62 7.61 -36.26
N THR A 121 -9.34 8.04 -35.03
CA THR A 121 -10.27 8.81 -34.20
C THR A 121 -9.64 10.10 -33.70
N MET A 122 -10.34 11.23 -33.86
CA MET A 122 -9.89 12.53 -33.35
C MET A 122 -10.36 12.75 -31.91
N ILE A 123 -9.43 13.06 -31.02
CA ILE A 123 -9.66 13.36 -29.61
C ILE A 123 -9.53 14.86 -29.36
N GLU A 124 -10.61 15.49 -28.91
CA GLU A 124 -10.68 16.95 -28.77
C GLU A 124 -10.13 17.50 -27.45
N ASN A 125 -10.01 16.66 -26.41
CA ASN A 125 -9.60 17.06 -25.05
C ASN A 125 -9.26 15.85 -24.16
N TYR A 126 -8.66 16.13 -23.00
CA TYR A 126 -8.26 15.13 -22.00
C TYR A 126 -9.42 14.26 -21.51
N ASP A 127 -10.60 14.83 -21.19
CA ASP A 127 -11.76 14.04 -20.76
C ASP A 127 -12.19 12.98 -21.79
N GLN A 128 -11.96 13.21 -23.08
CA GLN A 128 -12.22 12.20 -24.13
C GLN A 128 -11.15 11.11 -24.18
N LEU A 129 -9.89 11.46 -23.90
CA LEU A 129 -8.78 10.52 -23.83
C LEU A 129 -8.91 9.62 -22.60
N GLU A 130 -9.11 10.20 -21.42
CA GLU A 130 -9.32 9.48 -20.15
C GLU A 130 -10.48 8.49 -20.26
N ALA A 131 -11.60 8.89 -20.88
CA ALA A 131 -12.73 8.00 -21.10
C ALA A 131 -12.44 6.82 -22.03
N LEU A 132 -11.45 6.93 -22.92
CA LEU A 132 -10.99 5.81 -23.75
C LEU A 132 -10.05 4.90 -22.96
N LEU A 133 -9.09 5.47 -22.24
CA LEU A 133 -8.16 4.76 -21.37
C LEU A 133 -8.88 3.96 -20.27
N ASP A 134 -9.91 4.52 -19.63
CA ASP A 134 -10.74 3.82 -18.63
C ASP A 134 -11.48 2.59 -19.18
N ASN A 135 -11.69 2.54 -20.50
CA ASN A 135 -12.34 1.42 -21.19
C ASN A 135 -11.33 0.60 -22.01
N CYS A 136 -10.04 0.86 -21.85
CA CYS A 136 -8.98 0.06 -22.41
C CYS A 136 -9.02 -1.30 -21.73
N LEU A 137 -9.38 -2.32 -22.51
CA LEU A 137 -9.09 -3.70 -22.18
C LEU A 137 -7.93 -4.00 -23.10
N ASP A 138 -6.78 -4.39 -22.54
CA ASP A 138 -5.60 -4.72 -23.34
C ASP A 138 -6.04 -5.64 -24.49
N ASP A 139 -5.73 -5.21 -25.71
CA ASP A 139 -6.13 -5.91 -26.91
C ASP A 139 -5.01 -6.89 -27.26
N ASP A 140 -5.01 -8.06 -26.61
CA ASP A 140 -4.08 -9.19 -26.81
C ASP A 140 -4.05 -9.72 -28.28
N ASP A 141 -4.73 -9.05 -29.20
CA ASP A 141 -4.93 -9.48 -30.57
C ASP A 141 -3.85 -8.92 -31.54
N VAL A 142 -2.83 -8.16 -31.13
CA VAL A 142 -1.77 -7.63 -32.03
C VAL A 142 -0.44 -8.36 -31.85
N ILE A 143 0.16 -8.87 -32.94
CA ILE A 143 1.48 -9.52 -32.90
C ILE A 143 2.53 -8.53 -33.39
N GLU A 144 3.31 -7.93 -32.48
CA GLU A 144 4.22 -6.81 -32.80
C GLU A 144 5.69 -7.22 -33.04
N CYS A 145 6.10 -8.36 -32.48
CA CYS A 145 7.45 -8.93 -32.52
C CYS A 145 7.92 -9.42 -33.92
N VAL A 146 7.03 -9.50 -34.92
CA VAL A 146 7.31 -10.02 -36.26
C VAL A 146 6.58 -9.20 -37.31
N ASP A 147 7.28 -8.89 -38.39
CA ASP A 147 6.77 -8.08 -39.50
C ASP A 147 6.90 -8.81 -40.84
N PHE A 148 5.95 -8.55 -41.75
CA PHE A 148 6.10 -8.95 -43.15
C PHE A 148 7.10 -8.05 -43.88
N VAL A 149 8.05 -8.66 -44.59
CA VAL A 149 8.92 -7.91 -45.50
C VAL A 149 8.21 -7.67 -46.83
N TYR A 150 7.76 -6.44 -47.03
CA TYR A 150 7.05 -6.03 -48.23
C TYR A 150 7.96 -5.80 -49.45
N PRO A 151 7.43 -5.96 -50.68
CA PRO A 151 6.05 -6.32 -51.00
C PRO A 151 5.79 -7.83 -51.06
N ILE A 152 4.62 -8.25 -50.57
CA ILE A 152 4.10 -9.62 -50.76
C ILE A 152 3.02 -9.61 -51.85
N SER A 153 2.65 -10.79 -52.38
CA SER A 153 1.62 -10.85 -53.43
C SER A 153 0.69 -12.05 -53.28
N PHE A 154 -0.56 -11.85 -53.67
CA PHE A 154 -1.61 -12.87 -53.64
C PHE A 154 -2.11 -13.16 -55.05
N SER A 155 -2.40 -14.41 -55.33
CA SER A 155 -3.15 -14.85 -56.51
C SER A 155 -4.63 -14.96 -56.13
N VAL A 156 -5.48 -14.17 -56.77
CA VAL A 156 -6.94 -14.17 -56.52
C VAL A 156 -7.67 -14.73 -57.72
N LEU A 157 -8.38 -15.85 -57.54
CA LEU A 157 -9.22 -16.47 -58.56
C LEU A 157 -10.68 -16.11 -58.31
N ASN A 158 -11.27 -15.31 -59.19
CA ASN A 158 -12.71 -15.11 -59.20
C ASN A 158 -13.40 -16.34 -59.82
N THR A 159 -14.16 -17.08 -59.03
CA THR A 159 -14.79 -18.34 -59.46
C THR A 159 -15.99 -18.14 -60.40
N GLU A 160 -16.61 -16.95 -60.44
CA GLU A 160 -17.69 -16.64 -61.37
C GLU A 160 -17.17 -16.44 -62.80
N PHE A 161 -16.04 -15.75 -62.94
CA PHE A 161 -15.47 -15.39 -64.25
C PHE A 161 -14.26 -16.24 -64.65
N VAL A 162 -13.72 -17.05 -63.72
CA VAL A 162 -12.51 -17.88 -63.89
C VAL A 162 -11.32 -17.02 -64.36
N ILE A 163 -11.15 -15.88 -63.70
CA ILE A 163 -10.04 -14.94 -63.95
C ILE A 163 -9.13 -14.98 -62.73
N ILE A 164 -7.84 -15.17 -62.98
CA ILE A 164 -6.80 -15.04 -61.96
C ILE A 164 -6.22 -13.64 -62.08
N ASP A 165 -6.20 -12.92 -60.96
CA ASP A 165 -5.49 -11.67 -60.80
C ASP A 165 -4.34 -11.84 -59.79
N THR A 166 -3.34 -10.95 -59.86
CA THR A 166 -2.25 -10.92 -58.88
C THR A 166 -2.25 -9.56 -58.20
N ILE A 167 -2.52 -9.55 -56.91
CA ILE A 167 -2.53 -8.37 -56.07
C ILE A 167 -1.17 -8.29 -55.36
N SER A 168 -0.56 -7.10 -55.34
CA SER A 168 0.68 -6.84 -54.63
C SER A 168 0.36 -5.92 -53.45
N ILE A 169 0.76 -6.34 -52.25
CA ILE A 169 0.59 -5.61 -51.00
C ILE A 169 1.94 -5.02 -50.61
N GLY A 170 1.93 -3.78 -50.10
CA GLY A 170 3.15 -3.00 -49.86
C GLY A 170 3.33 -2.44 -48.45
N SER A 171 2.38 -2.68 -47.54
CA SER A 171 2.38 -2.22 -46.15
C SER A 171 1.46 -3.09 -45.29
N ASN A 172 1.62 -3.03 -43.97
CA ASN A 172 0.77 -3.69 -42.97
C ASN A 172 -0.70 -3.25 -43.13
N GLU A 173 -0.98 -1.95 -43.17
CA GLU A 173 -2.33 -1.40 -43.43
C GLU A 173 -3.00 -2.02 -44.67
N ALA A 174 -2.29 -2.10 -45.80
CA ALA A 174 -2.85 -2.68 -47.03
C ALA A 174 -3.02 -4.21 -46.95
N LEU A 175 -2.26 -4.89 -46.10
CA LEU A 175 -2.42 -6.32 -45.84
C LEU A 175 -3.63 -6.55 -44.93
N TYR A 176 -3.73 -5.79 -43.83
CA TYR A 176 -4.81 -5.86 -42.87
C TYR A 176 -6.16 -5.64 -43.56
N GLU A 177 -6.32 -4.53 -44.30
CA GLU A 177 -7.53 -4.25 -45.08
C GLU A 177 -7.86 -5.37 -46.06
N PHE A 178 -6.84 -5.93 -46.73
CA PHE A 178 -7.04 -7.01 -47.69
C PHE A 178 -7.53 -8.31 -47.03
N LEU A 179 -7.05 -8.60 -45.81
CA LEU A 179 -7.42 -9.79 -45.04
C LEU A 179 -8.80 -9.64 -44.39
N ASP A 180 -9.12 -8.45 -43.84
CA ASP A 180 -10.44 -8.14 -43.26
C ASP A 180 -11.55 -8.25 -44.32
N ASP A 181 -11.30 -7.75 -45.53
CA ASP A 181 -12.22 -7.85 -46.67
C ASP A 181 -12.44 -9.30 -47.19
N LEU A 182 -11.66 -10.30 -46.75
CA LEU A 182 -11.80 -11.69 -47.24
C LEU A 182 -13.17 -12.30 -46.89
N ASP A 183 -13.77 -11.90 -45.78
CA ASP A 183 -15.06 -12.45 -45.31
C ASP A 183 -16.25 -12.02 -46.19
N ASP A 184 -16.11 -10.92 -46.93
CA ASP A 184 -17.19 -10.31 -47.69
C ASP A 184 -17.36 -10.89 -49.12
N ASP A 185 -16.37 -11.62 -49.65
CA ASP A 185 -16.35 -12.07 -51.05
C ASP A 185 -16.35 -13.61 -51.24
N ASN A 186 -17.53 -14.22 -51.07
CA ASN A 186 -17.78 -15.68 -51.23
C ASN A 186 -17.40 -16.30 -52.59
N ASN A 187 -16.96 -15.49 -53.56
CA ASN A 187 -16.69 -15.91 -54.93
C ASN A 187 -15.20 -15.91 -55.28
N ASN A 188 -14.32 -15.42 -54.41
CA ASN A 188 -12.88 -15.35 -54.67
C ASN A 188 -12.14 -16.44 -53.88
N LEU A 189 -11.19 -17.11 -54.55
CA LEU A 189 -10.21 -17.99 -53.90
C LEU A 189 -8.88 -17.27 -53.87
N VAL A 190 -8.31 -17.10 -52.67
CA VAL A 190 -7.07 -16.34 -52.44
C VAL A 190 -5.95 -17.31 -52.08
N ALA A 191 -4.77 -17.11 -52.66
CA ALA A 191 -3.57 -17.86 -52.34
C ALA A 191 -2.37 -16.91 -52.22
N LEU A 192 -1.59 -17.03 -51.16
CA LEU A 192 -0.35 -16.28 -50.96
C LEU A 192 0.75 -16.82 -51.88
N ASN A 193 1.46 -15.93 -52.58
CA ASN A 193 2.56 -16.32 -53.45
C ASN A 193 3.87 -16.37 -52.65
N PHE A 194 4.36 -17.58 -52.40
CA PHE A 194 5.66 -17.80 -51.75
C PHE A 194 6.85 -17.67 -52.73
N PRO A 195 8.07 -17.40 -52.23
CA PRO A 195 8.43 -17.22 -50.82
C PRO A 195 7.97 -15.88 -50.24
N VAL A 196 7.80 -15.83 -48.92
CA VAL A 196 7.55 -14.62 -48.12
C VAL A 196 8.64 -14.53 -47.07
N ASP A 197 9.15 -13.32 -46.87
CA ASP A 197 10.17 -13.04 -45.86
C ASP A 197 9.48 -12.38 -44.65
N LEU A 198 9.85 -12.83 -43.45
CA LEU A 198 9.47 -12.21 -42.17
C LEU A 198 10.70 -11.57 -41.55
N ALA A 199 10.52 -10.46 -40.85
CA ALA A 199 11.54 -9.80 -40.04
C ALA A 199 11.12 -9.86 -38.57
N TYR A 200 11.99 -10.35 -37.70
CA TYR A 200 11.76 -10.38 -36.26
C TYR A 200 12.27 -9.10 -35.60
N ALA A 201 11.75 -8.76 -34.42
CA ALA A 201 12.20 -7.62 -33.61
C ALA A 201 13.72 -7.65 -33.34
N SER A 202 14.32 -8.84 -33.24
CA SER A 202 15.78 -9.05 -33.14
C SER A 202 16.58 -8.59 -34.38
N GLY A 203 15.92 -8.24 -35.47
CA GLY A 203 16.51 -7.88 -36.76
C GLY A 203 16.89 -9.07 -37.64
N GLU A 204 16.63 -10.31 -37.20
CA GLU A 204 16.75 -11.50 -38.05
C GLU A 204 15.64 -11.54 -39.10
N THR A 205 15.97 -12.06 -40.29
CA THR A 205 14.97 -12.29 -41.35
C THR A 205 14.95 -13.76 -41.72
N ILE A 206 13.74 -14.32 -41.79
CA ILE A 206 13.52 -15.70 -42.23
C ILE A 206 12.68 -15.74 -43.49
N THR A 207 12.88 -16.78 -44.31
CA THR A 207 12.11 -16.99 -45.53
C THR A 207 11.23 -18.22 -45.38
N VAL A 208 9.92 -18.05 -45.47
CA VAL A 208 8.93 -19.14 -45.47
C VAL A 208 8.44 -19.45 -46.88
N ASN A 209 8.13 -20.71 -47.16
CA ASN A 209 7.83 -21.20 -48.50
C ASN A 209 6.46 -21.88 -48.63
N SER A 210 5.69 -21.93 -47.55
CA SER A 210 4.34 -22.50 -47.54
C SER A 210 3.50 -21.89 -46.42
N ASN A 211 2.17 -22.06 -46.52
CA ASN A 211 1.21 -21.65 -45.49
C ASN A 211 1.52 -22.29 -44.13
N THR A 212 1.96 -23.55 -44.11
CA THR A 212 2.34 -24.24 -42.88
C THR A 212 3.62 -23.64 -42.29
N GLU A 213 4.66 -23.42 -43.10
CA GLU A 213 5.90 -22.78 -42.61
C GLU A 213 5.64 -21.36 -42.09
N LEU A 214 4.72 -20.61 -42.72
CA LEU A 214 4.32 -19.27 -42.26
C LEU A 214 3.56 -19.32 -40.93
N SER A 215 2.56 -20.21 -40.82
CA SER A 215 1.81 -20.38 -39.57
C SER A 215 2.72 -20.83 -38.44
N ASP A 216 3.58 -21.82 -38.67
CA ASP A 216 4.51 -22.33 -37.67
C ASP A 216 5.52 -21.25 -37.25
N ALA A 217 5.96 -20.39 -38.18
CA ALA A 217 6.93 -19.33 -37.91
C ALA A 217 6.36 -18.14 -37.12
N ILE A 218 5.07 -17.83 -37.28
CA ILE A 218 4.40 -16.78 -36.49
C ILE A 218 3.95 -17.36 -35.15
N SER A 219 3.31 -18.53 -35.12
CA SER A 219 2.84 -19.17 -33.88
C SER A 219 3.94 -19.65 -32.93
N ALA A 220 5.18 -19.78 -33.42
CA ALA A 220 6.32 -20.11 -32.55
C ALA A 220 6.83 -18.91 -31.74
N ILE A 221 6.25 -17.72 -31.96
CA ILE A 221 6.65 -16.47 -31.31
C ILE A 221 5.41 -15.78 -30.76
N ASP A 222 4.21 -16.03 -31.30
CA ASP A 222 2.92 -15.53 -30.79
C ASP A 222 2.73 -15.64 -29.27
N ASP A 223 3.32 -16.64 -28.60
CA ASP A 223 3.29 -16.77 -27.13
C ASP A 223 4.38 -15.88 -26.44
N ASP A 224 5.46 -15.53 -27.15
CA ASP A 224 6.60 -14.69 -26.70
C ASP A 224 6.41 -13.19 -27.07
N CYS A 225 5.32 -12.84 -27.78
CA CYS A 225 5.08 -11.49 -28.34
C CYS A 225 4.15 -10.62 -27.52
N ASP A 226 3.35 -11.24 -26.64
CA ASP A 226 2.23 -10.60 -25.93
C ASP A 226 2.48 -10.48 -24.41
N ASP A 227 3.62 -10.96 -23.91
CA ASP A 227 4.02 -10.74 -22.53
C ASP A 227 5.09 -9.65 -22.50
N ASP A 228 4.72 -8.52 -21.90
CA ASP A 228 5.60 -7.40 -21.53
C ASP A 228 6.79 -7.80 -20.63
N ASP A 229 7.00 -9.10 -20.37
CA ASP A 229 8.05 -9.68 -19.53
C ASP A 229 8.79 -10.84 -20.26
N CYS A 230 9.80 -10.49 -21.07
CA CYS A 230 11.00 -11.27 -21.44
C CYS A 230 10.93 -12.69 -22.09
N GLU A 231 11.41 -12.88 -23.34
CA GLU A 231 11.93 -14.21 -23.76
C GLU A 231 13.08 -14.23 -24.81
N ASN A 232 14.21 -13.61 -24.47
CA ASN A 232 15.49 -14.24 -24.79
C ASN A 232 16.47 -13.90 -23.68
N CYS A 233 16.62 -14.79 -22.70
CA CYS A 233 17.59 -14.67 -21.62
C CYS A 233 19.02 -14.59 -22.20
N ASP A 234 19.44 -13.41 -22.67
CA ASP A 234 20.69 -13.22 -23.39
C ASP A 234 21.84 -13.52 -22.42
N VAL A 235 22.84 -14.23 -22.93
CA VAL A 235 23.96 -14.68 -22.12
C VAL A 235 24.69 -13.50 -21.44
N ASN A 236 24.75 -12.33 -22.06
CA ASN A 236 25.43 -11.17 -21.50
C ASN A 236 24.54 -10.38 -20.54
N GLU A 237 23.24 -10.34 -20.79
CA GLU A 237 22.23 -9.73 -19.94
C GLU A 237 22.10 -10.49 -18.61
N ILE A 238 21.85 -11.80 -18.67
CA ILE A 238 21.83 -12.66 -17.47
C ILE A 238 23.18 -12.59 -16.73
N LYS A 239 24.31 -12.59 -17.45
CA LYS A 239 25.62 -12.38 -16.80
C LYS A 239 25.77 -11.04 -16.14
N SER A 240 25.07 -10.01 -16.59
CA SER A 240 25.11 -8.67 -16.00
C SER A 240 24.20 -8.63 -14.78
N SER A 241 22.93 -9.01 -14.94
CA SER A 241 21.94 -9.11 -13.88
C SER A 241 22.41 -9.96 -12.70
N LEU A 242 22.95 -11.16 -12.94
CA LEU A 242 23.44 -12.04 -11.87
C LEU A 242 24.50 -11.39 -10.96
N LYS A 243 25.27 -10.40 -11.45
CA LYS A 243 26.32 -9.72 -10.66
C LYS A 243 25.85 -8.43 -10.02
N GLU A 244 24.65 -7.94 -10.37
CA GLU A 244 24.15 -6.66 -9.87
C GLU A 244 23.83 -6.74 -8.39
N CYS A 245 23.21 -7.85 -7.98
CA CYS A 245 22.67 -8.04 -6.64
C CYS A 245 22.89 -9.48 -6.14
N VAL A 246 22.49 -9.72 -4.89
CA VAL A 246 22.42 -11.06 -4.32
C VAL A 246 21.11 -11.69 -4.78
N TRP A 247 21.05 -13.02 -4.87
CA TRP A 247 19.82 -13.73 -5.22
C TRP A 247 19.41 -14.66 -4.10
N GLU A 248 18.16 -14.60 -3.66
CA GLU A 248 17.54 -15.61 -2.79
C GLU A 248 17.28 -16.88 -3.61
N ILE A 249 17.39 -18.06 -2.98
CA ILE A 249 17.16 -19.34 -3.65
C ILE A 249 15.92 -19.99 -3.06
N ASP A 250 14.85 -20.01 -3.84
CA ASP A 250 13.58 -20.62 -3.45
C ASP A 250 13.26 -21.89 -4.25
N ASP A 251 12.53 -22.80 -3.62
CA ASP A 251 12.03 -24.03 -4.24
C ASP A 251 10.66 -24.44 -3.68
N GLU A 252 9.96 -25.33 -4.38
CA GLU A 252 8.59 -25.74 -4.01
C GLU A 252 8.49 -26.38 -2.59
N PHE A 253 9.60 -26.89 -2.06
CA PHE A 253 9.65 -27.61 -0.79
C PHE A 253 10.29 -26.84 0.35
N ASN A 254 10.74 -25.62 0.09
CA ASN A 254 11.44 -24.78 1.06
C ASN A 254 12.69 -25.48 1.64
N ASP A 255 13.34 -26.31 0.83
CA ASP A 255 14.57 -27.02 1.16
C ASP A 255 15.78 -26.06 1.10
N PHE A 256 15.65 -24.92 0.40
CA PHE A 256 16.68 -23.89 0.23
C PHE A 256 16.31 -22.50 0.79
N ASP A 257 15.17 -22.36 1.47
CA ASP A 257 14.78 -21.11 2.17
C ASP A 257 15.94 -20.53 2.98
N ASP A 258 16.01 -19.20 3.04
CA ASP A 258 17.06 -18.42 3.71
C ASP A 258 18.48 -18.65 3.13
N LEU A 259 18.62 -19.25 1.94
CA LEU A 259 19.89 -19.30 1.19
C LEU A 259 19.96 -18.19 0.15
N TYR A 260 21.12 -17.55 0.10
CA TYR A 260 21.42 -16.45 -0.80
C TYR A 260 22.70 -16.74 -1.58
N ILE A 261 22.73 -16.42 -2.87
CA ILE A 261 23.88 -16.59 -3.76
C ILE A 261 24.40 -15.24 -4.31
N ASP A 262 25.69 -15.00 -4.08
CA ASP A 262 26.46 -13.90 -4.67
C ASP A 262 27.23 -14.39 -5.89
N PHE A 263 27.18 -13.63 -7.00
CA PHE A 263 27.99 -13.89 -8.20
C PHE A 263 29.01 -12.77 -8.46
N TYR A 264 30.30 -13.10 -8.47
CA TYR A 264 31.38 -12.10 -8.61
C TYR A 264 31.95 -12.01 -10.03
N GLU A 265 32.53 -10.85 -10.38
CA GLU A 265 33.15 -10.58 -11.68
C GLU A 265 34.25 -11.58 -12.10
N ASP A 266 34.95 -12.17 -11.13
CA ASP A 266 36.03 -13.12 -11.38
C ASP A 266 35.53 -14.56 -11.62
N LEU A 267 34.22 -14.73 -11.81
CA LEU A 267 33.50 -15.98 -11.99
C LEU A 267 33.48 -16.88 -10.75
N SER A 268 33.80 -16.33 -9.58
CA SER A 268 33.55 -17.00 -8.29
C SER A 268 32.15 -16.68 -7.78
N LEU A 269 31.59 -17.59 -6.98
CA LEU A 269 30.32 -17.41 -6.29
C LEU A 269 30.45 -17.72 -4.80
N LYS A 270 29.51 -17.20 -4.01
CA LYS A 270 29.39 -17.50 -2.58
C LYS A 270 27.92 -17.70 -2.21
N ILE A 271 27.61 -18.78 -1.51
CA ILE A 271 26.28 -19.04 -0.96
C ILE A 271 26.33 -18.86 0.56
N THR A 272 25.40 -18.08 1.10
CA THR A 272 25.21 -17.83 2.53
C THR A 272 23.80 -18.17 2.96
N GLY A 273 23.59 -18.39 4.25
CA GLY A 273 22.25 -18.60 4.79
C GLY A 273 22.30 -18.92 6.28
N GLN A 274 21.17 -18.78 6.98
CA GLN A 274 21.13 -18.84 8.44
C GLN A 274 21.58 -20.19 9.02
N ASP A 275 21.28 -21.28 8.31
CA ASP A 275 21.60 -22.64 8.72
C ASP A 275 22.98 -23.15 8.25
N LEU A 276 23.72 -22.34 7.49
CA LEU A 276 25.07 -22.66 7.05
C LEU A 276 26.10 -22.36 8.15
N GLN A 277 26.91 -23.38 8.52
CA GLN A 277 27.99 -23.19 9.51
C GLN A 277 29.15 -22.34 8.98
N GLU A 278 29.39 -22.37 7.67
CA GLU A 278 30.37 -21.57 6.94
C GLU A 278 29.80 -21.31 5.54
N PRO A 279 30.13 -20.17 4.89
CA PRO A 279 29.71 -19.92 3.52
C PRO A 279 30.22 -20.99 2.56
N ILE A 280 29.39 -21.36 1.59
CA ILE A 280 29.78 -22.25 0.49
C ILE A 280 30.39 -21.37 -0.60
N THR A 281 31.49 -21.80 -1.21
CA THR A 281 32.10 -21.08 -2.35
C THR A 281 32.20 -21.99 -3.55
N GLY A 282 32.21 -21.41 -4.75
CA GLY A 282 32.42 -22.14 -6.00
C GLY A 282 32.68 -21.21 -7.16
N ASN A 283 32.42 -21.68 -8.38
CA ASN A 283 32.52 -20.92 -9.61
C ASN A 283 31.21 -20.95 -10.38
N TRP A 284 30.91 -19.87 -11.08
CA TRP A 284 29.74 -19.76 -11.94
C TRP A 284 30.10 -19.34 -13.36
N THR A 285 29.20 -19.63 -14.32
CA THR A 285 29.19 -19.00 -15.64
C THR A 285 27.81 -19.15 -16.25
N VAL A 286 27.50 -18.32 -17.25
CA VAL A 286 26.34 -18.54 -18.13
C VAL A 286 26.80 -19.05 -19.49
N THR A 287 26.13 -20.06 -20.01
CA THR A 287 26.37 -20.68 -21.33
C THR A 287 25.07 -20.84 -22.09
N GLN A 288 25.13 -20.97 -23.42
CA GLN A 288 23.95 -21.20 -24.25
C GLN A 288 24.24 -22.27 -25.30
N ASP A 289 23.25 -23.12 -25.57
CA ASP A 289 23.26 -24.10 -26.65
C ASP A 289 21.92 -24.14 -27.41
N ASP A 290 21.74 -25.11 -28.31
CA ASP A 290 20.53 -25.23 -29.13
C ASP A 290 19.24 -25.45 -28.31
N ASN A 291 19.33 -25.76 -27.01
CA ASN A 291 18.19 -26.00 -26.12
C ASN A 291 17.90 -24.84 -25.15
N GLY A 292 18.72 -23.78 -25.10
CA GLY A 292 18.49 -22.61 -24.23
C GLY A 292 19.74 -22.06 -23.54
N THR A 293 19.52 -21.11 -22.62
CA THR A 293 20.55 -20.49 -21.78
C THR A 293 20.63 -21.20 -20.43
N TYR A 294 21.85 -21.34 -19.88
CA TYR A 294 22.10 -22.08 -18.65
C TYR A 294 22.96 -21.29 -17.66
N VAL A 295 22.59 -21.31 -16.38
CA VAL A 295 23.46 -20.95 -15.26
C VAL A 295 24.24 -22.20 -14.83
N VAL A 296 25.56 -22.15 -14.89
CA VAL A 296 26.43 -23.27 -14.56
C VAL A 296 27.11 -23.01 -13.22
N LEU A 297 26.79 -23.80 -12.21
CA LEU A 297 27.43 -23.79 -10.89
C LEU A 297 28.42 -24.95 -10.79
N SER A 298 29.65 -24.69 -10.36
CA SER A 298 30.74 -25.68 -10.38
C SER A 298 31.72 -25.51 -9.22
N ASP A 299 32.41 -26.60 -8.86
CA ASP A 299 33.41 -26.63 -7.78
C ASP A 299 32.87 -26.09 -6.44
N LEU A 300 31.61 -26.41 -6.10
CA LEU A 300 30.99 -25.97 -4.85
C LEU A 300 31.70 -26.63 -3.65
N SER A 301 31.87 -25.90 -2.55
CA SER A 301 32.50 -26.43 -1.32
C SER A 301 31.52 -27.13 -0.37
N GLY A 302 30.23 -27.17 -0.73
CA GLY A 302 29.10 -27.77 -0.04
C GLY A 302 27.85 -27.68 -0.92
N LEU A 303 26.81 -28.48 -0.60
CA LEU A 303 25.61 -28.64 -1.45
C LEU A 303 25.94 -29.11 -2.88
N GLU A 304 27.04 -29.85 -3.07
CA GLU A 304 27.48 -30.28 -4.40
C GLU A 304 26.54 -31.32 -5.03
N GLU A 305 25.80 -32.09 -4.22
CA GLU A 305 24.81 -33.04 -4.72
C GLU A 305 23.46 -32.37 -5.07
N ASP A 306 23.27 -31.12 -4.63
CA ASP A 306 21.98 -30.42 -4.66
C ASP A 306 21.99 -29.26 -5.69
N LEU A 307 23.01 -28.40 -5.66
CA LEU A 307 23.08 -27.17 -6.47
C LEU A 307 24.12 -27.21 -7.61
N GLU A 308 25.12 -28.11 -7.57
CA GLU A 308 26.14 -28.14 -8.63
C GLU A 308 25.59 -28.72 -9.94
N GLY A 309 25.72 -27.98 -11.05
CA GLY A 309 25.22 -28.42 -12.35
C GLY A 309 25.02 -27.31 -13.38
N GLU A 310 24.47 -27.70 -14.53
CA GLU A 310 24.08 -26.81 -15.65
C GLU A 310 22.56 -26.62 -15.59
N TRP A 311 22.11 -25.54 -14.96
CA TRP A 311 20.70 -25.21 -14.75
C TRP A 311 20.14 -24.50 -15.98
N LEU A 312 19.11 -25.06 -16.61
CA LEU A 312 18.42 -24.45 -17.74
C LEU A 312 17.53 -23.31 -17.22
N ILE A 313 17.66 -22.11 -17.77
CA ILE A 313 16.77 -20.99 -17.47
C ILE A 313 15.47 -21.21 -18.26
N THR A 314 14.34 -21.25 -17.57
CA THR A 314 13.02 -21.46 -18.17
C THR A 314 12.22 -20.17 -18.30
N GLU A 315 12.42 -19.23 -17.38
CA GLU A 315 11.82 -17.89 -17.40
C GLU A 315 12.88 -16.95 -16.81
N CYS A 316 12.98 -15.73 -17.34
CA CYS A 316 13.90 -14.72 -16.82
C CYS A 316 13.26 -13.34 -16.89
N ASP A 317 13.32 -12.64 -15.78
CA ASP A 317 12.92 -11.25 -15.60
C ASP A 317 14.13 -10.47 -15.04
N ASP A 318 14.03 -9.15 -14.93
CA ASP A 318 15.03 -8.28 -14.33
C ASP A 318 15.30 -8.64 -12.86
N ASP A 319 14.25 -9.10 -12.16
CA ASP A 319 14.26 -9.39 -10.72
C ASP A 319 13.99 -10.86 -10.36
N GLU A 320 13.58 -11.73 -11.30
CA GLU A 320 13.30 -13.15 -11.03
C GLU A 320 13.92 -14.06 -12.10
N LEU A 321 14.49 -15.21 -11.69
CA LEU A 321 14.99 -16.23 -12.63
C LEU A 321 14.48 -17.62 -12.23
N TYR A 322 13.71 -18.26 -13.12
CA TYR A 322 13.28 -19.63 -12.94
C TYR A 322 14.26 -20.58 -13.64
N ILE A 323 14.84 -21.50 -12.87
CA ILE A 323 15.87 -22.42 -13.36
C ILE A 323 15.56 -23.88 -13.04
N THR A 324 15.91 -24.80 -13.94
CA THR A 324 15.64 -26.24 -13.76
C THR A 324 16.85 -27.14 -14.02
N LEU A 325 17.01 -28.17 -13.17
CA LEU A 325 18.04 -29.20 -13.29
C LEU A 325 17.50 -30.57 -12.89
N ASN A 326 17.47 -31.52 -13.83
CA ASN A 326 17.02 -32.91 -13.59
C ASN A 326 15.62 -33.05 -12.96
N GLY A 327 14.75 -32.05 -13.13
CA GLY A 327 13.40 -31.99 -12.57
C GLY A 327 13.31 -31.40 -11.17
N LEU A 328 14.41 -30.86 -10.64
CA LEU A 328 14.39 -29.86 -9.56
C LEU A 328 14.23 -28.48 -10.21
N ASN A 329 13.31 -27.67 -9.69
CA ASN A 329 13.09 -26.30 -10.13
C ASN A 329 13.45 -25.39 -8.96
N LEU A 330 14.18 -24.31 -9.27
CA LEU A 330 14.48 -23.24 -8.34
C LEU A 330 13.98 -21.94 -8.94
N GLU A 331 13.58 -21.05 -8.06
CA GLU A 331 13.28 -19.64 -8.31
C GLU A 331 14.42 -18.86 -7.67
N LEU A 332 15.05 -17.97 -8.43
CA LEU A 332 16.04 -17.05 -7.90
C LEU A 332 15.44 -15.66 -7.91
N ASP A 333 15.22 -15.10 -6.73
CA ASP A 333 14.67 -13.76 -6.58
C ASP A 333 15.80 -12.78 -6.29
N LYS A 334 15.87 -11.72 -7.08
CA LYS A 334 16.92 -10.72 -7.00
C LYS A 334 16.72 -9.89 -5.73
N ASP A 335 17.56 -10.18 -4.75
CA ASP A 335 17.65 -9.39 -3.53
C ASP A 335 18.68 -8.26 -3.73
N CYS A 336 18.20 -7.15 -4.27
CA CYS A 336 18.94 -5.90 -4.38
C CYS A 336 18.94 -5.06 -3.09
N ASN A 337 18.76 -5.65 -1.90
CA ASN A 337 18.81 -4.95 -0.60
C ASN A 337 20.21 -4.36 -0.30
N GLU A 338 20.61 -3.33 -1.04
CA GLU A 338 21.52 -2.27 -0.62
C GLU A 338 20.68 -1.03 -0.38
N ALA A 339 20.38 -0.76 0.89
CA ALA A 339 19.84 0.51 1.36
C ALA A 339 20.21 1.71 0.47
N GLU A 340 19.21 2.33 -0.16
CA GLU A 340 19.36 3.42 -1.14
C GLU A 340 20.02 4.69 -0.59
N CYS A 341 20.16 4.77 0.72
CA CYS A 341 20.77 5.91 1.39
C CYS A 341 22.26 6.02 1.12
N ASN A 342 22.73 7.25 0.91
CA ASN A 342 24.14 7.59 0.99
C ASN A 342 24.59 7.89 2.44
N ILE A 343 25.90 8.04 2.66
CA ILE A 343 26.46 8.29 4.01
C ILE A 343 25.90 9.57 4.65
N GLU A 344 25.59 10.60 3.87
CA GLU A 344 25.08 11.87 4.38
C GLU A 344 23.64 11.70 4.86
N GLU A 345 22.81 10.95 4.15
CA GLU A 345 21.42 10.62 4.55
C GLU A 345 21.37 9.79 5.84
N VAL A 346 22.14 8.69 5.93
CA VAL A 346 22.16 7.86 7.14
C VAL A 346 22.59 8.67 8.37
N LYS A 347 23.53 9.62 8.19
CA LYS A 347 23.92 10.53 9.27
C LYS A 347 22.80 11.50 9.60
N ASP A 348 22.13 12.07 8.61
CA ASP A 348 21.01 12.99 8.83
C ASP A 348 19.89 12.29 9.62
N TYR A 349 19.50 11.08 9.22
CA TYR A 349 18.48 10.28 9.90
C TYR A 349 18.87 9.95 11.35
N LEU A 350 20.10 9.43 11.56
CA LEU A 350 20.59 9.11 12.90
C LEU A 350 20.63 10.34 13.82
N GLN A 351 20.88 11.53 13.26
CA GLN A 351 21.01 12.78 14.01
C GLN A 351 19.70 13.60 14.09
N THR A 352 18.62 13.15 13.43
CA THR A 352 17.34 13.88 13.39
C THR A 352 16.62 13.84 14.74
N CYS A 353 16.58 12.67 15.39
CA CYS A 353 16.03 12.52 16.73
C CYS A 353 16.57 11.26 17.43
N ILE A 354 15.92 10.82 18.52
CA ILE A 354 16.33 9.62 19.27
C ILE A 354 15.97 8.38 18.47
N TRP A 355 16.71 7.29 18.68
CA TRP A 355 16.40 5.98 18.11
C TRP A 355 16.30 4.92 19.21
N ASN A 356 15.43 3.94 19.02
CA ASN A 356 15.31 2.78 19.91
C ASN A 356 15.79 1.52 19.19
N ALA A 357 16.58 0.70 19.86
CA ALA A 357 16.98 -0.60 19.34
C ALA A 357 15.85 -1.61 19.59
N VAL A 358 14.86 -1.63 18.69
CA VAL A 358 13.63 -2.42 18.82
C VAL A 358 13.89 -3.92 18.73
N ASP A 359 14.92 -4.33 18.00
CA ASP A 359 15.39 -5.70 17.99
C ASP A 359 16.90 -5.77 17.73
N VAL A 360 17.62 -6.52 18.57
CA VAL A 360 19.02 -6.87 18.35
C VAL A 360 19.17 -8.39 18.39
N ALA A 361 19.18 -9.01 17.22
CA ALA A 361 19.30 -10.46 17.03
C ALA A 361 18.28 -11.27 17.87
N GLY A 362 17.01 -10.88 17.83
CA GLY A 362 15.90 -11.48 18.57
C GLY A 362 15.76 -11.02 20.02
N ASN A 363 16.43 -9.92 20.39
CA ASN A 363 16.34 -9.33 21.73
C ASN A 363 15.61 -7.98 21.68
N GLU A 364 14.30 -8.05 21.90
CA GLU A 364 13.40 -6.88 21.92
C GLU A 364 13.46 -6.09 23.24
N GLN A 365 14.24 -6.52 24.23
CA GLN A 365 14.28 -5.86 25.56
C GLN A 365 15.10 -4.58 25.58
N LEU A 366 15.66 -4.16 24.44
CA LEU A 366 16.51 -2.98 24.32
C LEU A 366 15.74 -1.73 23.88
N VAL A 367 14.45 -1.87 23.58
CA VAL A 367 13.58 -0.76 23.19
C VAL A 367 13.48 0.32 24.28
N ASP A 368 13.63 -0.03 25.56
CA ASP A 368 13.62 0.92 26.70
C ASP A 368 14.84 1.87 26.74
N TYR A 369 15.85 1.64 25.88
CA TYR A 369 17.05 2.49 25.80
C TYR A 369 16.93 3.46 24.64
N ASP A 370 17.09 4.74 24.95
CA ASP A 370 17.15 5.81 23.95
C ASP A 370 18.59 5.94 23.45
N LEU A 371 18.80 5.88 22.14
CA LEU A 371 20.09 6.11 21.48
C LEU A 371 20.08 7.49 20.81
N ASP A 372 20.80 8.45 21.38
CA ASP A 372 20.97 9.80 20.85
C ASP A 372 22.33 9.93 20.15
N PHE A 373 22.32 9.90 18.81
CA PHE A 373 23.51 10.04 17.97
C PHE A 373 23.84 11.51 17.74
N GLN A 374 24.75 12.06 18.55
CA GLN A 374 25.10 13.48 18.52
C GLN A 374 26.24 13.79 17.53
N GLU A 375 26.42 15.09 17.25
CA GLU A 375 27.56 15.61 16.49
C GLU A 375 28.92 15.18 17.09
N GLU A 376 29.98 15.29 16.28
CA GLU A 376 31.35 14.88 16.64
C GLU A 376 31.50 13.38 16.99
N GLY A 377 30.51 12.54 16.67
CA GLY A 377 30.54 11.09 16.83
C GLY A 377 30.31 10.62 18.27
N VAL A 378 29.57 11.40 19.07
CA VAL A 378 29.20 11.05 20.45
C VAL A 378 27.85 10.34 20.45
N LEU A 379 27.76 9.17 21.08
CA LEU A 379 26.48 8.47 21.30
C LEU A 379 26.11 8.58 22.78
N VAL A 380 24.95 9.13 23.09
CA VAL A 380 24.41 9.18 24.45
C VAL A 380 23.28 8.16 24.56
N VAL A 381 23.37 7.26 25.52
CA VAL A 381 22.34 6.24 25.76
C VAL A 381 21.66 6.50 27.10
N THR A 382 20.34 6.69 27.10
CA THR A 382 19.53 6.90 28.32
C THR A 382 18.53 5.77 28.55
N VAL A 383 18.16 5.57 29.81
CA VAL A 383 17.09 4.66 30.23
C VAL A 383 16.53 5.19 31.56
N PRO A 384 15.20 5.16 31.78
CA PRO A 384 14.59 5.72 32.99
C PRO A 384 15.19 5.18 34.29
N GLY A 385 15.63 6.10 35.16
CA GLY A 385 16.15 5.76 36.49
C GLY A 385 17.62 5.29 36.54
N ALA A 386 18.36 5.37 35.42
CA ALA A 386 19.80 5.12 35.36
C ALA A 386 20.59 6.38 34.99
N GLU A 387 21.91 6.35 35.22
CA GLU A 387 22.82 7.38 34.73
C GLU A 387 23.09 7.18 33.23
N PRO A 388 23.20 8.25 32.43
CA PRO A 388 23.50 8.14 30.99
C PRO A 388 24.81 7.41 30.71
N ILE A 389 24.82 6.62 29.64
CA ILE A 389 25.99 5.90 29.15
C ILE A 389 26.52 6.65 27.92
N ILE A 390 27.83 6.85 27.85
CA ILE A 390 28.46 7.57 26.74
C ILE A 390 29.29 6.59 25.91
N GLY A 391 28.94 6.47 24.63
CA GLY A 391 29.68 5.76 23.60
C GLY A 391 30.13 6.70 22.49
N THR A 392 30.59 6.10 21.39
CA THR A 392 30.95 6.78 20.16
C THR A 392 30.31 6.08 18.97
N TRP A 393 29.98 6.85 17.94
CA TRP A 393 29.47 6.31 16.69
C TRP A 393 30.16 6.92 15.46
N SER A 394 30.14 6.20 14.34
CA SER A 394 30.55 6.75 13.05
C SER A 394 29.94 5.96 11.89
N VAL A 395 29.49 6.66 10.85
CA VAL A 395 29.07 6.03 9.57
C VAL A 395 30.19 6.18 8.54
N VAL A 396 30.52 5.07 7.87
CA VAL A 396 31.57 4.98 6.86
C VAL A 396 31.13 4.12 5.68
N SER A 397 31.53 4.51 4.46
CA SER A 397 31.36 3.68 3.27
C SER A 397 32.63 2.91 3.00
N LEU A 398 32.47 1.61 2.80
CA LEU A 398 33.50 0.69 2.32
C LEU A 398 33.05 0.14 0.96
N THR A 399 33.89 -0.66 0.31
CA THR A 399 33.53 -1.34 -0.94
C THR A 399 32.36 -2.31 -0.81
N GLU A 400 32.01 -2.69 0.42
CA GLU A 400 30.99 -3.69 0.75
C GLU A 400 29.68 -3.05 1.23
N GLY A 401 29.55 -1.72 1.17
CA GLY A 401 28.37 -0.97 1.60
C GLY A 401 28.65 0.11 2.67
N ILE A 402 27.59 0.63 3.27
CA ILE A 402 27.64 1.61 4.37
C ILE A 402 27.64 0.88 5.71
N PHE A 403 28.44 1.36 6.65
CA PHE A 403 28.57 0.76 7.98
C PHE A 403 28.38 1.79 9.09
N LEU A 404 27.56 1.44 10.08
CA LEU A 404 27.47 2.10 11.38
C LEU A 404 28.40 1.41 12.38
N ASN A 405 29.43 2.12 12.84
CA ASN A 405 30.28 1.66 13.95
C ASN A 405 29.76 2.25 15.26
N ILE A 406 29.48 1.41 16.26
CA ILE A 406 29.16 1.83 17.63
C ILE A 406 30.19 1.22 18.58
N GLU A 407 30.82 2.08 19.41
CA GLU A 407 31.82 1.65 20.38
C GLU A 407 31.59 2.31 21.75
N GLY A 408 32.04 1.65 22.82
CA GLY A 408 32.13 2.26 24.15
C GLY A 408 30.83 2.29 24.96
N VAL A 409 29.73 1.73 24.46
CA VAL A 409 28.45 1.60 25.20
C VAL A 409 28.60 0.52 26.28
N ASN A 410 28.83 0.94 27.53
CA ASN A 410 29.16 0.07 28.67
C ASN A 410 28.11 0.12 29.79
N GLY A 411 26.85 -0.15 29.49
CA GLY A 411 25.74 -0.24 30.46
C GLY A 411 25.24 -1.67 30.68
N PRO A 412 24.46 -1.96 31.73
CA PRO A 412 23.81 -3.27 31.87
C PRO A 412 22.88 -3.53 30.68
N ASN A 413 22.89 -4.76 30.16
CA ASN A 413 22.02 -5.28 29.08
C ASN A 413 22.10 -4.59 27.71
N ILE A 414 22.74 -3.44 27.55
CA ILE A 414 22.78 -2.70 26.28
C ILE A 414 24.06 -2.92 25.46
N GLN A 415 25.05 -3.67 25.97
CA GLN A 415 26.34 -3.79 25.28
C GLN A 415 26.26 -4.45 23.89
N ALA A 416 25.15 -5.13 23.59
CA ALA A 416 24.90 -5.80 22.32
C ALA A 416 24.89 -4.83 21.13
N VAL A 417 24.61 -3.53 21.33
CA VAL A 417 24.62 -2.53 20.25
C VAL A 417 26.03 -2.15 19.79
N ASN A 418 27.07 -2.46 20.56
CA ASN A 418 28.45 -2.20 20.12
C ASN A 418 28.80 -3.15 18.97
N GLY A 419 29.34 -2.62 17.89
CA GLY A 419 29.67 -3.42 16.72
C GLY A 419 29.89 -2.58 15.48
N TYR A 420 30.16 -3.28 14.38
CA TYR A 420 30.37 -2.69 13.07
C TYR A 420 29.27 -3.21 12.15
N TRP A 421 28.19 -2.45 12.02
CA TRP A 421 26.94 -2.91 11.44
C TRP A 421 26.82 -2.43 10.00
N LYS A 422 26.76 -3.34 9.02
CA LYS A 422 26.50 -3.06 7.62
C LYS A 422 25.03 -2.65 7.46
N LEU A 423 24.75 -1.55 6.79
CA LEU A 423 23.40 -1.11 6.48
C LEU A 423 22.73 -2.12 5.53
N TYR A 424 21.50 -2.50 5.86
CA TYR A 424 20.70 -3.48 5.12
C TYR A 424 19.37 -2.87 4.67
N GLU A 425 18.70 -2.10 5.52
CA GLU A 425 17.45 -1.38 5.21
C GLU A 425 17.62 0.08 5.63
N CYS A 426 17.13 1.03 4.81
CA CYS A 426 17.26 2.45 5.10
C CYS A 426 16.01 3.24 4.77
N ASP A 427 15.06 3.23 5.70
CA ASP A 427 13.94 4.15 5.73
C ASP A 427 14.25 5.33 6.66
N VAL A 428 13.55 6.45 6.46
CA VAL A 428 13.73 7.68 7.24
C VAL A 428 13.50 7.45 8.75
N ASP A 429 12.56 6.57 9.09
CA ASP A 429 12.13 6.25 10.44
C ASP A 429 12.54 4.84 10.91
N ARG A 430 13.18 4.04 10.04
CA ARG A 430 13.59 2.67 10.35
C ARG A 430 14.87 2.28 9.64
N LEU A 431 15.88 1.88 10.40
CA LEU A 431 17.16 1.42 9.86
C LEU A 431 17.44 0.00 10.34
N LYS A 432 17.74 -0.90 9.41
CA LYS A 432 18.24 -2.23 9.73
C LYS A 432 19.70 -2.32 9.37
N PHE A 433 20.50 -2.82 10.30
CA PHE A 433 21.89 -3.13 10.05
C PHE A 433 22.22 -4.57 10.44
N THR A 434 23.20 -5.17 9.78
CA THR A 434 23.67 -6.55 9.98
C THR A 434 25.13 -6.60 10.38
N ASN A 435 25.52 -7.57 11.20
CA ASN A 435 26.89 -7.87 11.59
C ASN A 435 27.05 -9.39 11.69
N ASP A 436 27.66 -10.00 10.67
CA ASP A 436 27.71 -11.45 10.52
C ASP A 436 26.29 -12.07 10.62
N ASN A 437 26.01 -12.86 11.66
CA ASN A 437 24.71 -13.50 11.89
C ASN A 437 23.80 -12.70 12.85
N MET A 438 24.19 -11.48 13.21
CA MET A 438 23.42 -10.60 14.08
C MET A 438 22.83 -9.46 13.26
N TYR A 439 21.73 -8.91 13.73
CA TYR A 439 21.16 -7.68 13.18
C TYR A 439 20.78 -6.74 14.31
N ILE A 440 20.61 -5.47 13.96
CA ILE A 440 20.01 -4.44 14.78
C ILE A 440 18.99 -3.71 13.94
N ILE A 441 17.77 -3.60 14.45
CA ILE A 441 16.71 -2.76 13.91
C ILE A 441 16.62 -1.55 14.83
N LEU A 442 16.83 -0.39 14.26
CA LEU A 442 16.63 0.90 14.90
C LEU A 442 15.34 1.49 14.35
N GLU A 443 14.44 1.92 15.23
CA GLU A 443 13.28 2.73 14.85
C GLU A 443 13.43 4.11 15.47
N GLN A 444 13.07 5.11 14.68
CA GLN A 444 13.19 6.51 15.01
C GLN A 444 12.08 6.88 15.98
N ASP A 445 12.47 7.45 17.12
CA ASP A 445 11.56 8.00 18.12
C ASP A 445 11.79 9.51 18.24
N CYS A 446 11.08 10.24 17.40
CA CYS A 446 11.07 11.70 17.42
C CYS A 446 10.17 12.29 18.51
N ASP A 447 9.40 11.43 19.19
CA ASP A 447 8.49 11.81 20.27
C ASP A 447 9.06 11.51 21.67
N ALA A 448 10.15 10.73 21.78
CA ALA A 448 10.88 10.42 23.03
C ALA A 448 11.31 11.65 23.84
N ASN A 449 11.47 12.79 23.17
CA ASN A 449 11.80 14.07 23.78
C ASN A 449 10.65 15.09 23.75
N ASN A 450 9.45 14.72 23.33
CA ASN A 450 8.28 15.59 23.37
C ASN A 450 7.60 15.46 24.75
N PRO A 451 7.89 16.37 25.70
CA PRO A 451 7.25 16.37 27.02
C PRO A 451 5.73 16.64 26.96
N PHE A 452 5.18 16.91 25.76
CA PHE A 452 3.77 17.16 25.50
C PHE A 452 3.03 15.97 24.86
N GLU A 453 3.71 14.92 24.40
CA GLU A 453 3.12 13.77 23.68
C GLU A 453 1.90 13.16 24.40
N CYS A 454 2.05 12.93 25.71
CA CYS A 454 0.98 12.47 26.61
C CYS A 454 -0.33 13.29 26.50
N PHE A 455 -0.24 14.59 26.21
CA PHE A 455 -1.39 15.46 26.10
C PHE A 455 -1.99 15.45 24.69
N ASP A 456 -1.20 15.27 23.64
CA ASP A 456 -1.71 15.25 22.27
C ASP A 456 -2.66 14.07 22.02
N GLU A 457 -2.37 12.93 22.63
CA GLU A 457 -3.17 11.71 22.43
C GLU A 457 -4.29 11.53 23.46
N GLN A 458 -4.08 11.97 24.71
CA GLN A 458 -4.91 11.53 25.84
C GLN A 458 -5.63 12.67 26.58
N ILE A 459 -5.40 13.94 26.22
CA ILE A 459 -6.14 15.05 26.84
C ILE A 459 -7.62 15.00 26.43
N SER A 460 -8.52 15.16 27.41
CA SER A 460 -9.95 15.19 27.09
C SER A 460 -10.31 16.52 26.41
N THR A 461 -10.97 16.44 25.25
CA THR A 461 -11.41 17.61 24.46
C THR A 461 -12.70 18.24 24.99
N SER A 462 -13.42 17.53 25.86
CA SER A 462 -14.62 18.02 26.55
C SER A 462 -14.74 17.45 27.95
N LEU A 463 -15.33 18.24 28.85
CA LEU A 463 -15.79 17.79 30.15
C LEU A 463 -17.29 18.01 30.25
N GLU A 464 -18.00 17.00 30.75
CA GLU A 464 -19.45 17.02 30.94
C GLU A 464 -19.75 17.11 32.44
N SER A 465 -20.65 18.02 32.82
CA SER A 465 -21.11 18.15 34.20
C SER A 465 -22.59 18.51 34.25
N CYS A 466 -23.29 17.95 35.22
CA CYS A 466 -24.72 18.09 35.39
C CYS A 466 -25.13 19.45 35.97
N ASP A 467 -26.10 20.10 35.32
CA ASP A 467 -26.92 21.18 35.90
C ASP A 467 -28.14 20.59 36.61
N TYR A 468 -27.99 20.35 37.91
CA TYR A 468 -29.07 19.86 38.77
C TYR A 468 -30.11 20.95 39.12
N TYR A 469 -29.78 22.22 38.90
CA TYR A 469 -30.61 23.35 39.34
C TYR A 469 -31.45 23.96 38.20
N GLY A 470 -31.17 23.58 36.96
CA GLY A 470 -31.84 24.06 35.76
C GLY A 470 -31.59 25.54 35.47
N ASP A 471 -30.48 26.08 35.95
CA ASP A 471 -30.09 27.47 35.75
C ASP A 471 -29.10 27.67 34.59
N GLY A 472 -28.74 26.58 33.91
CA GLY A 472 -27.90 26.54 32.72
C GLY A 472 -26.40 26.53 33.00
N VAL A 473 -25.99 26.29 34.26
CA VAL A 473 -24.60 26.22 34.68
C VAL A 473 -24.31 24.98 35.53
N ALA A 474 -23.07 24.53 35.54
CA ALA A 474 -22.56 23.41 36.31
C ALA A 474 -21.14 23.72 36.83
N ILE A 475 -20.69 22.93 37.82
CA ILE A 475 -19.35 23.03 38.41
C ILE A 475 -18.44 21.98 37.76
N PHE A 476 -17.25 22.40 37.34
CA PHE A 476 -16.26 21.57 36.65
C PHE A 476 -14.92 21.54 37.41
N ASN A 477 -14.32 20.36 37.47
CA ASN A 477 -12.92 20.18 37.85
C ASN A 477 -12.08 20.01 36.58
N ILE A 478 -11.43 21.09 36.14
CA ILE A 478 -10.72 21.14 34.86
C ILE A 478 -9.48 20.23 34.85
N TYR A 479 -8.98 19.80 36.02
CA TYR A 479 -7.91 18.81 36.10
C TYR A 479 -8.33 17.43 35.56
N GLU A 480 -9.63 17.12 35.51
CA GLU A 480 -10.14 15.87 34.92
C GLU A 480 -9.93 15.80 33.42
N ALA A 481 -9.63 16.92 32.76
CA ALA A 481 -9.25 16.90 31.35
C ALA A 481 -7.81 16.41 31.13
N LEU A 482 -6.97 16.39 32.18
CA LEU A 482 -5.58 15.98 32.07
C LEU A 482 -5.48 14.44 32.09
N PRO A 483 -4.60 13.84 31.27
CA PRO A 483 -4.42 12.40 31.20
C PRO A 483 -3.71 11.82 32.44
N ASP A 484 -3.83 10.51 32.68
CA ASP A 484 -3.23 9.83 33.84
C ASP A 484 -1.69 9.85 33.85
N CYS A 485 -1.05 10.02 32.68
CA CYS A 485 0.39 10.25 32.56
C CYS A 485 0.83 11.62 33.10
N PHE A 486 -0.11 12.49 33.49
CA PHE A 486 0.16 13.75 34.15
C PHE A 486 0.77 13.56 35.55
N GLY A 487 2.11 13.58 35.61
CA GLY A 487 2.88 13.51 36.87
C GLY A 487 4.38 13.81 36.75
N ASN A 488 4.84 14.25 35.57
CA ASN A 488 6.25 14.54 35.32
C ASN A 488 6.68 15.84 36.02
N ASN A 489 7.88 15.84 36.64
CA ASN A 489 8.45 16.99 37.35
C ASN A 489 8.98 18.09 36.42
N SER A 490 8.90 17.91 35.09
CA SER A 490 9.51 18.81 34.10
C SER A 490 8.52 19.80 33.45
N ILE A 491 7.22 19.70 33.74
CA ILE A 491 6.17 20.53 33.13
C ILE A 491 5.29 21.22 34.19
N SER A 492 4.61 22.29 33.77
CA SER A 492 3.64 23.04 34.55
C SER A 492 2.36 23.28 33.77
N VAL A 493 1.21 23.33 34.46
CA VAL A 493 -0.11 23.49 33.85
C VAL A 493 -0.78 24.79 34.31
N GLY A 494 -1.35 25.52 33.36
CA GLY A 494 -2.17 26.70 33.60
C GLY A 494 -3.51 26.61 32.87
N PHE A 495 -4.55 27.21 33.44
CA PHE A 495 -5.91 27.22 32.89
C PHE A 495 -6.34 28.65 32.57
N TYR A 496 -7.03 28.88 31.45
CA TYR A 496 -7.38 30.22 30.96
C TYR A 496 -8.75 30.26 30.29
N LEU A 497 -9.41 31.44 30.29
CA LEU A 497 -10.69 31.67 29.60
C LEU A 497 -10.53 32.08 28.13
N SER A 498 -9.31 32.39 27.68
CA SER A 498 -9.05 32.83 26.31
C SER A 498 -7.69 32.32 25.83
N LEU A 499 -7.60 32.05 24.52
CA LEU A 499 -6.36 31.67 23.85
C LEU A 499 -5.26 32.72 24.06
N GLU A 500 -5.55 34.01 23.85
CA GLU A 500 -4.60 35.11 24.10
C GLU A 500 -4.11 35.13 25.56
N GLY A 501 -4.98 34.76 26.51
CA GLY A 501 -4.64 34.63 27.92
C GLY A 501 -3.67 33.49 28.18
N ALA A 502 -3.90 32.33 27.54
CA ALA A 502 -3.02 31.18 27.59
C ALA A 502 -1.67 31.49 26.94
N GLU A 503 -1.61 32.01 25.71
CA GLU A 503 -0.38 32.34 24.97
C GLU A 503 0.52 33.32 25.76
N ASN A 504 -0.08 34.34 26.37
CA ASN A 504 0.65 35.38 27.10
C ASN A 504 0.72 35.15 28.62
N GLN A 505 0.17 34.03 29.11
CA GLN A 505 0.05 33.69 30.53
C GLN A 505 -0.60 34.81 31.37
N THR A 506 -1.65 35.45 30.85
CA THR A 506 -2.37 36.53 31.54
C THR A 506 -3.76 36.10 31.98
N ASN A 507 -4.20 36.62 33.14
CA ASN A 507 -5.51 36.32 33.73
C ASN A 507 -5.81 34.81 33.87
N PRO A 508 -4.94 34.02 34.54
CA PRO A 508 -5.20 32.61 34.75
C PRO A 508 -6.50 32.39 35.52
N LEU A 509 -7.18 31.29 35.23
CA LEU A 509 -8.46 30.92 35.79
C LEU A 509 -8.30 30.57 37.28
N PRO A 510 -8.96 31.31 38.20
CA PRO A 510 -9.00 30.91 39.61
C PRO A 510 -9.96 29.74 39.82
N ASN A 511 -9.68 28.88 40.81
CA ASN A 511 -10.53 27.76 41.23
C ASN A 511 -10.76 26.68 40.15
N SER A 512 -9.72 26.29 39.40
CA SER A 512 -9.82 25.26 38.35
C SER A 512 -10.34 23.90 38.79
N THR A 513 -10.38 23.59 40.09
CA THR A 513 -10.99 22.36 40.64
C THR A 513 -12.50 22.46 40.90
N SER A 514 -13.09 23.64 40.76
CA SER A 514 -14.51 23.91 41.06
C SER A 514 -15.02 25.12 40.25
N PHE A 515 -14.69 25.15 38.97
CA PHE A 515 -15.03 26.25 38.09
C PHE A 515 -16.49 26.17 37.64
N GLU A 516 -17.25 27.25 37.83
CA GLU A 516 -18.63 27.38 37.34
C GLU A 516 -18.63 28.01 35.95
N ASN A 517 -19.25 27.35 34.97
CA ASN A 517 -19.39 27.92 33.64
C ASN A 517 -20.44 29.05 33.60
N THR A 518 -20.45 29.80 32.51
CA THR A 518 -21.34 30.94 32.25
C THR A 518 -22.17 30.75 30.97
N THR A 519 -21.73 29.83 30.11
CA THR A 519 -22.42 29.38 28.91
C THR A 519 -22.18 27.88 28.74
N SER A 520 -23.07 27.18 28.02
CA SER A 520 -22.88 25.78 27.64
C SER A 520 -23.07 25.63 26.12
N PRO A 521 -22.06 25.14 25.37
CA PRO A 521 -20.69 24.86 25.82
C PRO A 521 -19.92 26.14 26.19
N GLN A 522 -18.92 26.03 27.06
CA GLN A 522 -17.92 27.07 27.32
C GLN A 522 -16.51 26.51 27.15
N THR A 523 -15.76 27.04 26.20
CA THR A 523 -14.36 26.66 25.99
C THR A 523 -13.44 27.31 27.02
N VAL A 524 -12.57 26.49 27.61
CA VAL A 524 -11.40 26.91 28.40
C VAL A 524 -10.12 26.42 27.71
N TYR A 525 -8.98 27.02 28.04
CA TYR A 525 -7.69 26.69 27.44
C TYR A 525 -6.74 26.18 28.51
N ILE A 526 -6.20 24.98 28.30
CA ILE A 526 -5.17 24.37 29.14
C ILE A 526 -3.83 24.62 28.48
N ARG A 527 -2.92 25.32 29.16
CA ARG A 527 -1.54 25.52 28.72
C ARG A 527 -0.63 24.56 29.47
N ILE A 528 0.11 23.74 28.75
CA ILE A 528 1.21 22.93 29.29
C ILE A 528 2.51 23.63 28.95
N THR A 529 3.42 23.79 29.92
CA THR A 529 4.66 24.57 29.72
C THR A 529 5.84 23.88 30.38
N LEU A 530 6.95 23.80 29.66
CA LEU A 530 8.19 23.26 30.21
C LEU A 530 8.74 24.14 31.33
N LEU A 531 9.16 23.53 32.44
CA LEU A 531 9.74 24.24 33.57
C LEU A 531 11.14 24.78 33.26
N ASP A 532 11.92 24.03 32.46
CA ASP A 532 13.29 24.40 32.08
C ASP A 532 13.34 25.36 30.88
N ASN A 533 12.26 25.42 30.07
CA ASN A 533 12.12 26.33 28.94
C ASN A 533 10.67 26.88 28.81
N PRO A 534 10.30 27.96 29.51
CA PRO A 534 8.92 28.47 29.53
C PRO A 534 8.39 29.05 28.20
N ASP A 535 9.28 29.26 27.22
CA ASP A 535 8.93 29.72 25.87
C ASP A 535 8.41 28.55 25.00
N GLU A 536 8.52 27.32 25.48
CA GLU A 536 8.06 26.09 24.84
C GLU A 536 6.83 25.55 25.58
N PHE A 537 5.70 25.50 24.88
CA PHE A 537 4.39 25.23 25.46
C PHE A 537 3.39 24.78 24.40
N GLU A 538 2.42 23.99 24.84
CA GLU A 538 1.25 23.61 24.05
C GLU A 538 -0.03 24.13 24.70
N ILE A 539 -1.06 24.39 23.88
CA ILE A 539 -2.36 24.91 24.32
C ILE A 539 -3.49 24.06 23.75
N TYR A 540 -4.28 23.48 24.65
CA TYR A 540 -5.42 22.64 24.31
C TYR A 540 -6.74 23.33 24.66
N PRO A 541 -7.70 23.45 23.72
CA PRO A 541 -9.06 23.88 24.01
C PRO A 541 -9.87 22.72 24.60
N VAL A 542 -10.59 22.98 25.69
CA VAL A 542 -11.51 22.01 26.31
C VAL A 542 -12.89 22.64 26.44
N ASP A 543 -13.91 21.98 25.91
CA ASP A 543 -15.29 22.43 26.03
C ASP A 543 -15.93 21.93 27.32
N LEU A 544 -16.43 22.87 28.14
CA LEU A 544 -17.24 22.59 29.31
C LEU A 544 -18.71 22.51 28.90
N ILE A 545 -19.26 21.30 28.94
CA ILE A 545 -20.62 21.00 28.51
C ILE A 545 -21.49 20.79 29.75
N THR A 546 -22.47 21.66 29.91
CA THR A 546 -23.51 21.51 30.92
C THR A 546 -24.62 20.62 30.40
N GLU A 547 -24.85 19.51 31.08
CA GLU A 547 -25.96 18.59 30.81
C GLU A 547 -27.18 18.92 31.67
N ASP A 548 -28.37 18.89 31.08
CA ASP A 548 -29.62 19.07 31.83
C ASP A 548 -29.96 17.79 32.61
N CYS A 549 -29.51 17.75 33.86
CA CYS A 549 -29.80 16.68 34.80
C CYS A 549 -30.98 17.04 35.72
N THR A 550 -31.80 18.03 35.33
CA THR A 550 -33.04 18.36 36.04
C THR A 550 -34.15 17.34 35.80
N THR A 551 -33.86 16.25 35.07
CA THR A 551 -34.80 15.16 34.88
C THR A 551 -35.29 14.70 36.25
N PRO A 552 -36.58 14.88 36.57
CA PRO A 552 -37.08 14.52 37.87
C PRO A 552 -37.05 13.00 37.94
N CYS A 553 -36.17 12.44 38.77
CA CYS A 553 -36.30 11.05 39.16
C CYS A 553 -37.74 10.78 39.58
N SER A 554 -38.28 9.65 39.15
CA SER A 554 -39.53 9.17 39.69
C SER A 554 -39.31 8.61 41.10
N GLU A 555 -40.39 8.48 41.87
CA GLU A 555 -40.33 7.79 43.17
C GLU A 555 -39.79 6.35 43.01
N GLU A 556 -40.01 5.72 41.86
CA GLU A 556 -39.53 4.38 41.54
C GLU A 556 -38.01 4.34 41.31
N ASP A 557 -37.44 5.35 40.66
CA ASP A 557 -36.00 5.44 40.39
C ASP A 557 -35.21 5.62 41.69
N VAL A 558 -35.60 6.58 42.53
CA VAL A 558 -34.93 6.83 43.82
C VAL A 558 -35.02 5.62 44.75
N ASN A 559 -36.19 4.97 44.79
CA ASN A 559 -36.35 3.74 45.58
C ASN A 559 -35.38 2.65 45.08
N THR A 560 -35.24 2.51 43.76
CA THR A 560 -34.34 1.50 43.17
C THR A 560 -32.89 1.78 43.53
N TYR A 561 -32.41 3.02 43.35
CA TYR A 561 -31.02 3.40 43.66
C TYR A 561 -30.68 3.20 45.14
N LEU A 562 -31.56 3.65 46.04
CA LEU A 562 -31.34 3.53 47.49
C LEU A 562 -31.18 2.08 47.94
N MET A 563 -31.91 1.15 47.34
CA MET A 563 -31.92 -0.28 47.71
C MET A 563 -30.85 -1.12 47.03
N ASP A 564 -30.09 -0.56 46.08
CA ASP A 564 -29.18 -1.35 45.26
C ASP A 564 -27.86 -1.65 45.98
N CYS A 565 -27.27 -0.67 46.67
CA CYS A 565 -26.09 -0.85 47.52
C CYS A 565 -26.12 0.02 48.78
N ILE A 566 -25.02 -0.01 49.55
CA ILE A 566 -24.80 0.84 50.72
C ILE A 566 -24.44 2.25 50.28
N TRP A 567 -24.93 3.27 50.98
CA TRP A 567 -24.66 4.68 50.68
C TRP A 567 -23.77 5.32 51.74
N ASN A 568 -22.77 6.09 51.34
CA ASN A 568 -21.87 6.82 52.22
C ASN A 568 -22.11 8.33 52.14
N ILE A 569 -22.04 9.05 53.27
CA ILE A 569 -22.14 10.51 53.28
C ILE A 569 -20.79 11.13 52.97
N VAL A 570 -20.56 11.48 51.71
CA VAL A 570 -19.28 12.06 51.25
C VAL A 570 -19.17 13.56 51.51
N SER A 571 -20.29 14.27 51.69
CA SER A 571 -20.27 15.70 51.98
C SER A 571 -21.50 16.17 52.77
N PHE A 572 -21.26 17.00 53.79
CA PHE A 572 -22.26 17.79 54.48
C PHE A 572 -21.85 19.26 54.51
N ASN A 573 -22.59 20.11 53.81
CA ASN A 573 -22.27 21.54 53.63
C ASN A 573 -20.83 21.80 53.13
N GLY A 574 -20.28 20.89 52.32
CA GLY A 574 -18.93 21.00 51.76
C GLY A 574 -17.81 20.44 52.66
N ASP A 575 -18.15 19.74 53.74
CA ASP A 575 -17.21 19.11 54.67
C ASP A 575 -17.47 17.59 54.75
N ASP A 576 -16.42 16.79 54.96
CA ASP A 576 -16.43 15.31 54.98
C ASP A 576 -16.60 14.72 56.39
N ASN A 577 -16.92 15.52 57.40
CA ASN A 577 -17.06 15.07 58.80
C ASN A 577 -18.02 13.88 59.04
N LEU A 578 -18.88 13.52 58.07
CA LEU A 578 -19.82 12.41 58.14
C LEU A 578 -19.42 11.18 57.31
N ILE A 579 -18.23 11.18 56.70
CA ILE A 579 -17.73 10.10 55.82
C ILE A 579 -17.64 8.72 56.50
N ALA A 580 -17.68 8.69 57.83
CA ALA A 580 -17.67 7.46 58.61
C ALA A 580 -19.06 6.77 58.71
N TYR A 581 -20.13 7.33 58.13
CA TYR A 581 -21.48 6.78 58.23
C TYR A 581 -21.95 6.15 56.92
N ASP A 582 -22.35 4.88 57.02
CA ASP A 582 -22.92 4.08 55.95
C ASP A 582 -24.41 3.84 56.17
N PHE A 583 -25.21 3.93 55.11
CA PHE A 583 -26.66 3.84 55.09
C PHE A 583 -27.09 2.66 54.19
N ASP A 584 -27.77 1.69 54.76
CA ASP A 584 -28.29 0.49 54.08
C ASP A 584 -29.83 0.49 54.09
N PHE A 585 -30.43 0.82 52.93
CA PHE A 585 -31.86 0.98 52.76
C PHE A 585 -32.52 -0.34 52.34
N ASN A 586 -33.44 -0.84 53.17
CA ASN A 586 -34.10 -2.12 52.93
C ASN A 586 -35.51 -1.97 52.32
N PRO A 587 -35.97 -2.94 51.52
CA PRO A 587 -37.27 -2.87 50.82
C PRO A 587 -38.52 -2.80 51.70
N ASP A 588 -38.40 -3.11 52.99
CA ASP A 588 -39.50 -3.03 53.97
C ASP A 588 -39.61 -1.65 54.64
N GLY A 589 -38.78 -0.68 54.23
CA GLY A 589 -38.72 0.67 54.78
C GLY A 589 -37.79 0.80 55.99
N ASN A 590 -37.08 -0.27 56.37
CA ASN A 590 -36.04 -0.21 57.39
C ASN A 590 -34.73 0.35 56.81
N LEU A 591 -33.99 1.09 57.61
CA LEU A 591 -32.68 1.64 57.28
C LEU A 591 -31.69 1.22 58.38
N PHE A 592 -30.57 0.62 58.01
CA PHE A 592 -29.46 0.41 58.94
C PHE A 592 -28.41 1.49 58.73
N ILE A 593 -28.08 2.22 59.79
CA ILE A 593 -27.03 3.24 59.77
C ILE A 593 -25.84 2.69 60.57
N THR A 594 -24.66 2.59 59.95
CA THR A 594 -23.44 2.06 60.58
C THR A 594 -22.35 3.11 60.61
N ASN A 595 -21.84 3.43 61.80
CA ASN A 595 -20.63 4.22 61.94
C ASN A 595 -19.41 3.29 61.80
N THR A 596 -18.72 3.35 60.66
CA THR A 596 -17.59 2.47 60.30
C THR A 596 -16.37 2.65 61.21
N SER A 597 -16.21 3.82 61.83
CA SER A 597 -15.12 4.10 62.77
C SER A 597 -15.31 3.41 64.13
N THR A 598 -16.56 3.22 64.56
CA THR A 598 -16.89 2.60 65.86
C THR A 598 -17.50 1.21 65.74
N ASN A 599 -17.91 0.83 64.53
CA ASN A 599 -18.64 -0.39 64.18
C ASN A 599 -19.94 -0.55 65.01
N ILE A 600 -20.62 0.56 65.27
CA ILE A 600 -21.93 0.60 65.93
C ILE A 600 -22.97 0.86 64.85
N SER A 601 -24.01 0.03 64.84
CA SER A 601 -25.15 0.18 63.94
C SER A 601 -26.43 0.50 64.70
N GLU A 602 -27.29 1.30 64.10
CA GLU A 602 -28.64 1.59 64.57
C GLU A 602 -29.69 1.34 63.49
N GLU A 603 -30.94 1.16 63.92
CA GLU A 603 -32.09 0.95 63.04
C GLU A 603 -32.92 2.23 62.97
N ALA A 604 -33.14 2.72 61.76
CA ALA A 604 -34.02 3.83 61.43
C ALA A 604 -35.05 3.37 60.36
N ASN A 605 -35.90 4.29 59.92
CA ASN A 605 -36.87 4.03 58.85
C ASN A 605 -36.78 5.12 57.79
N TRP A 606 -37.04 4.75 56.54
CA TRP A 606 -36.98 5.63 55.39
C TRP A 606 -38.23 5.53 54.51
N LEU A 607 -38.52 6.60 53.76
CA LEU A 607 -39.58 6.62 52.76
C LEU A 607 -39.33 7.72 51.72
N VAL A 608 -39.49 7.42 50.44
CA VAL A 608 -39.54 8.42 49.37
C VAL A 608 -41.00 8.82 49.11
N PHE A 609 -41.29 10.12 49.04
CA PHE A 609 -42.62 10.62 48.69
C PHE A 609 -42.57 12.02 48.07
N PRO A 610 -43.50 12.37 47.15
CA PRO A 610 -43.56 13.71 46.59
C PRO A 610 -44.15 14.73 47.57
N SER A 611 -43.57 15.93 47.60
CA SER A 611 -44.12 17.10 48.28
C SER A 611 -45.48 17.48 47.71
N ALA A 612 -46.50 17.51 48.57
CA ALA A 612 -47.86 17.91 48.18
C ALA A 612 -47.97 19.37 47.67
N THR A 613 -46.94 20.19 47.89
CA THR A 613 -46.94 21.62 47.56
C THR A 613 -46.08 21.95 46.36
N THR A 614 -44.94 21.28 46.20
CA THR A 614 -43.93 21.60 45.19
C THR A 614 -43.73 20.48 44.16
N GLY A 615 -44.23 19.27 44.40
CA GLY A 615 -43.99 18.10 43.55
C GLY A 615 -42.58 17.49 43.69
N GLN A 616 -41.65 18.19 44.35
CA GLN A 616 -40.29 17.70 44.65
C GLN A 616 -40.32 16.40 45.45
N LEU A 617 -39.52 15.41 45.08
CA LEU A 617 -39.35 14.18 45.85
C LEU A 617 -38.64 14.45 47.18
N ILE A 618 -39.12 13.80 48.24
CA ILE A 618 -38.60 13.91 49.59
C ILE A 618 -38.18 12.51 50.03
N LEU A 619 -36.93 12.38 50.49
CA LEU A 619 -36.48 11.25 51.28
C LEU A 619 -36.68 11.58 52.76
N GLY A 620 -37.63 10.89 53.39
CA GLY A 620 -37.98 11.07 54.80
C GLY A 620 -37.34 10.02 55.68
N PHE A 621 -36.62 10.47 56.72
CA PHE A 621 -36.04 9.61 57.75
C PHE A 621 -36.83 9.71 59.06
N THR A 622 -37.05 8.58 59.74
CA THR A 622 -37.67 8.55 61.08
C THR A 622 -36.99 7.55 62.00
N ASN A 623 -37.06 7.79 63.32
CA ASN A 623 -36.43 6.96 64.37
C ASN A 623 -34.90 6.86 64.27
N ILE A 624 -34.22 7.94 63.89
CA ILE A 624 -32.76 8.05 64.05
C ILE A 624 -32.48 8.39 65.52
N ASP A 625 -31.72 7.54 66.22
CA ASP A 625 -31.42 7.66 67.65
C ASP A 625 -30.07 8.36 67.90
N ASP A 626 -29.15 8.38 66.92
CA ASP A 626 -27.88 9.12 66.99
C ASP A 626 -28.14 10.63 67.03
N ASN A 627 -27.59 11.33 68.03
CA ASN A 627 -27.83 12.76 68.23
C ASN A 627 -27.14 13.62 67.16
N ASP A 628 -26.04 13.14 66.58
CA ASP A 628 -25.31 13.87 65.54
C ASP A 628 -26.05 13.77 64.19
N LEU A 629 -26.74 12.65 63.94
CA LEU A 629 -27.52 12.43 62.72
C LEU A 629 -28.97 12.92 62.83
N SER A 630 -29.63 12.79 63.99
CA SER A 630 -31.04 13.17 64.16
C SER A 630 -31.30 14.68 64.04
N ASP A 631 -30.27 15.51 64.24
CA ASP A 631 -30.34 16.95 63.98
C ASP A 631 -30.15 17.29 62.49
N ILE A 632 -29.57 16.38 61.70
CA ILE A 632 -29.25 16.57 60.28
C ILE A 632 -30.34 15.97 59.39
N PHE A 633 -30.75 14.75 59.69
CA PHE A 633 -31.65 13.96 58.87
C PHE A 633 -33.11 14.07 59.33
N GLY A 634 -34.00 14.20 58.36
CA GLY A 634 -35.44 14.38 58.57
C GLY A 634 -36.15 14.26 57.23
N ASN A 635 -36.94 15.27 56.84
CA ASN A 635 -37.44 15.34 55.46
C ASN A 635 -36.42 16.06 54.58
N MET A 636 -35.77 15.31 53.71
CA MET A 636 -34.72 15.75 52.81
C MET A 636 -35.29 15.89 51.40
N GLY A 637 -35.37 17.10 50.88
CA GLY A 637 -35.81 17.34 49.50
C GLY A 637 -34.68 17.01 48.54
N LEU A 638 -34.95 16.13 47.58
CA LEU A 638 -34.01 15.74 46.54
C LEU A 638 -33.64 16.95 45.67
N ILE A 639 -32.35 17.20 45.51
CA ILE A 639 -31.77 18.25 44.67
C ILE A 639 -31.30 17.64 43.35
N SER A 640 -30.45 16.61 43.45
CA SER A 640 -29.85 15.87 42.34
C SER A 640 -30.14 14.39 42.53
N CYS A 641 -30.26 13.67 41.43
CA CYS A 641 -30.58 12.26 41.45
C CYS A 641 -29.87 11.49 40.32
N ASP A 642 -28.66 11.04 40.61
CA ASP A 642 -27.92 10.10 39.77
C ASP A 642 -27.94 8.72 40.41
N VAL A 643 -27.70 7.68 39.59
CA VAL A 643 -27.72 6.28 40.06
C VAL A 643 -26.75 6.06 41.22
N ASP A 644 -25.54 6.61 41.13
CA ASP A 644 -24.47 6.40 42.12
C ASP A 644 -24.29 7.60 43.09
N ARG A 645 -25.04 8.70 42.91
CA ARG A 645 -24.87 9.94 43.68
C ARG A 645 -26.18 10.68 43.88
N LEU A 646 -26.52 10.96 45.14
CA LEU A 646 -27.75 11.68 45.51
C LEU A 646 -27.41 12.92 46.34
N GLU A 647 -27.98 14.07 45.97
CA GLU A 647 -27.85 15.30 46.73
C GLU A 647 -29.22 15.72 47.29
N PHE A 648 -29.23 16.11 48.57
CA PHE A 648 -30.45 16.49 49.25
C PHE A 648 -30.30 17.76 50.06
N LYS A 649 -31.40 18.51 50.17
CA LYS A 649 -31.53 19.68 51.04
C LYS A 649 -32.52 19.43 52.15
N LYS A 650 -32.14 19.71 53.38
CA LYS A 650 -33.07 19.63 54.51
C LYS A 650 -34.17 20.71 54.40
N PHE A 651 -35.43 20.30 54.50
CA PHE A 651 -36.56 21.22 54.30
C PHE A 651 -36.59 22.32 55.38
N GLY A 652 -36.53 23.59 54.95
CA GLY A 652 -36.53 24.75 55.85
C GLY A 652 -35.15 25.21 56.33
N GLU A 653 -34.07 24.55 55.91
CA GLU A 653 -32.69 24.90 56.22
C GLU A 653 -31.86 25.05 54.93
N SER A 654 -30.66 25.62 55.05
CA SER A 654 -29.70 25.73 53.93
C SER A 654 -28.78 24.51 53.83
N SER A 655 -28.96 23.52 54.69
CA SER A 655 -28.06 22.38 54.81
C SER A 655 -28.19 21.42 53.63
N VAL A 656 -27.05 21.10 53.01
CA VAL A 656 -26.92 20.18 51.86
C VAL A 656 -26.15 18.94 52.28
N VAL A 657 -26.65 17.77 51.87
CA VAL A 657 -26.03 16.46 52.08
C VAL A 657 -25.83 15.80 50.72
N VAL A 658 -24.63 15.27 50.48
CA VAL A 658 -24.30 14.44 49.32
C VAL A 658 -24.02 13.02 49.80
N MET A 659 -24.65 12.05 49.16
CA MET A 659 -24.41 10.63 49.36
C MET A 659 -23.92 9.99 48.07
N GLU A 660 -22.98 9.07 48.18
CA GLU A 660 -22.47 8.27 47.06
C GLU A 660 -22.60 6.77 47.36
N GLN A 661 -22.88 5.98 46.33
CA GLN A 661 -23.11 4.55 46.43
C GLN A 661 -21.78 3.78 46.56
N ASN A 662 -21.76 2.77 47.42
CA ASN A 662 -20.65 1.84 47.62
C ASN A 662 -21.15 0.39 47.49
N CYS A 663 -20.82 -0.23 46.35
CA CYS A 663 -21.25 -1.58 45.99
C CYS A 663 -20.21 -2.69 46.24
N ASN A 664 -19.13 -2.39 46.97
CA ASN A 664 -17.99 -3.30 47.16
C ASN A 664 -18.14 -4.32 48.29
#